data_AF-A0A7W2NWT7-F1
#
_entry.id   AF-A0A7W2NWT7-F1
#
_cell.length_a   1.000
_cell.length_b   1.000
_cell.length_c   1.000
_cell.angle_alpha   90.00
_cell.angle_beta   90.00
_cell.angle_gamma   90.00
#
_symmetry.space_group_name_H-M   'P 1'
#
loop_
_entity.id
_entity.type
_entity.pdbx_description
1 polymer ?
#
loop_
_entity_poly.entity_id
_entity_poly.type
_entity_poly.pdbx_seq_one_letter_code
_entity_poly.pdbx_strand_id
1 'polypeptide(L)'
;MNIFIKIYRVVLLLTLCLLNLGCNESNVASETPASNDNTLPPSISLQPDDPSNDWKRQSHPRVLLDIERLTLVINRMYGPNARKPYSRWFNLIKKSEDEGNPVDLVNLALIYKATKNSIYKKKFLERLPSKGVPKLTELYAVDIMFNELDEASKLSIMQRVSKSNNPWYVASIAESRGELDAKWGYHSASVKAPAYAYAAIFFDSNLEKNKDDKAFPFNASNFLRVVDQQLSLDGHFSKIENRIAGNSDYNDALKGQYGGMYDNIGYDAHDESFSINLLLQHHVLTGKEYFKNALHDKFRAKFYQNISVPHTEKIYQVDQWCRKAGTTTHTGAQIWNTQTSSVSQPYKNATAVTAFLYQDSKMQYYVKNGMQKDRCGAPYNDLFWELIYFEDTLSSSPPNENPTASYFSGPGIVTMRSDWSKNATFGVFLAGEGISRRFEDANSFLISRNTEVIPHAGSRIRNNKDNQKHLWYHVRSASKNTLKIFDPGESYDIESNGKIGELYSGKKLVTSDNLGGQIFEVSPSNKDLCFNLDQKCAIANDRVGNVFPLGIYETANIIKFEHQPGDYTYTVGDASAAYSKKVDYFEREFLFIRPDVFVIFDRVKSIDKNFKKVWTIHTVDEPKSVSTLSNSDLGMKQFQNNSNVKIEHPLNNTYIDTLLPKENITTIRGGDTILISHNNVKGINPVTLDIPRWLEIFVSGEDVNGSLTITGKTNDNENSHEVVIFNGHKQIYYSDKPTQITKNLLIDNNAAWQDGQWQGYQLSYISDNKKYTTQIVDNSSNTLFGKFINGQSYKYTIEMPIANTYKHWKEINSITSKDMTINKIIVSVPHYFDTEDVSGRLHSFAPHTDYKDNMYKKDPNLGQWTMNVQAKTPNLLDNFAHVILLKNPNVQKPNTGLIESSNAFGIVVDNYLAVFSKDNTKIENLTMDFNEATKEVLITNLIPNAQYNFKFKQEEARLTLSLNINNNSSGNIKSSSMGLIKLNVEE
;
A
#
# COMPACT_ATOMS: atom_id res chain seq x y z
N MET A 1 -1.33 12.07 -48.05
CA MET A 1 -1.78 12.45 -49.41
C MET A 1 -0.70 13.39 -49.95
N ASN A 2 0.34 12.89 -50.62
CA ASN A 2 0.27 12.18 -51.90
C ASN A 2 1.12 10.89 -51.97
N ILE A 3 0.78 10.04 -52.95
CA ILE A 3 1.52 8.84 -53.43
C ILE A 3 1.57 7.64 -52.47
N PHE A 4 0.49 6.87 -52.55
CA PHE A 4 0.47 5.40 -52.36
C PHE A 4 0.97 4.70 -53.65
N ILE A 5 1.23 3.39 -53.59
CA ILE A 5 1.47 2.43 -54.71
C ILE A 5 2.89 2.36 -55.31
N LYS A 6 3.69 1.42 -54.75
CA LYS A 6 4.73 0.53 -55.34
C LYS A 6 5.73 0.19 -54.22
N ILE A 7 5.97 -1.05 -53.78
CA ILE A 7 5.59 -2.39 -54.29
C ILE A 7 5.22 -3.28 -53.08
N TYR A 8 4.16 -4.07 -53.23
CA TYR A 8 3.84 -5.22 -52.39
C TYR A 8 3.58 -6.41 -53.31
N ARG A 9 3.88 -7.64 -52.86
CA ARG A 9 3.63 -8.94 -53.52
C ARG A 9 4.65 -9.42 -54.57
N VAL A 10 5.81 -9.87 -54.10
CA VAL A 10 6.50 -11.13 -54.48
C VAL A 10 7.26 -11.60 -53.24
N VAL A 11 7.14 -12.83 -52.69
CA VAL A 11 6.13 -13.90 -52.83
C VAL A 11 6.01 -14.62 -51.46
N LEU A 12 5.00 -15.49 -51.25
CA LEU A 12 4.82 -16.29 -50.01
C LEU A 12 5.27 -17.75 -50.23
N LEU A 13 5.63 -18.47 -49.16
CA LEU A 13 5.72 -19.95 -49.05
C LEU A 13 6.83 -20.69 -49.84
N LEU A 14 7.71 -21.42 -49.14
CA LEU A 14 7.72 -22.91 -49.02
C LEU A 14 9.08 -23.49 -48.56
N THR A 15 9.06 -24.27 -47.45
CA THR A 15 9.86 -25.51 -47.14
C THR A 15 11.40 -25.54 -47.26
N LEU A 16 12.15 -26.46 -46.64
CA LEU A 16 12.12 -27.24 -45.38
C LEU A 16 13.46 -28.02 -45.34
N CYS A 17 13.90 -28.49 -44.16
CA CYS A 17 14.96 -29.53 -43.98
C CYS A 17 16.42 -29.17 -44.41
N LEU A 18 17.50 -29.82 -43.92
CA LEU A 18 17.78 -30.62 -42.71
C LEU A 18 19.33 -30.78 -42.58
N LEU A 19 19.81 -30.98 -41.33
CA LEU A 19 20.98 -31.80 -40.93
C LEU A 19 22.45 -31.38 -41.19
N ASN A 20 23.17 -31.36 -40.06
CA ASN A 20 24.44 -32.07 -39.76
C ASN A 20 25.85 -31.42 -39.91
N LEU A 21 26.47 -31.28 -38.72
CA LEU A 21 27.78 -31.81 -38.28
C LEU A 21 29.08 -31.42 -39.04
N GLY A 22 30.05 -30.92 -38.26
CA GLY A 22 31.47 -30.87 -38.65
C GLY A 22 32.32 -30.13 -37.59
N CYS A 23 33.31 -30.81 -37.00
CA CYS A 23 34.18 -30.26 -35.97
C CYS A 23 35.57 -29.83 -36.49
N ASN A 24 36.23 -29.02 -35.66
CA ASN A 24 37.69 -28.85 -35.48
C ASN A 24 38.55 -27.93 -36.38
N GLU A 25 39.28 -27.08 -35.65
CA GLU A 25 40.73 -26.78 -35.75
C GLU A 25 41.30 -25.87 -36.85
N SER A 26 41.45 -24.59 -36.46
CA SER A 26 42.76 -24.00 -36.07
C SER A 26 43.31 -22.79 -36.84
N ASN A 27 43.71 -21.80 -36.02
CA ASN A 27 44.85 -20.87 -36.13
C ASN A 27 44.79 -19.48 -36.82
N VAL A 28 44.66 -18.47 -35.95
CA VAL A 28 45.54 -17.28 -35.75
C VAL A 28 45.64 -16.19 -36.85
N ALA A 29 45.05 -15.03 -36.53
CA ALA A 29 45.67 -13.68 -36.48
C ALA A 29 44.63 -12.67 -35.94
N SER A 30 44.59 -12.35 -34.64
CA SER A 30 45.38 -11.31 -33.94
C SER A 30 44.92 -9.85 -34.16
N GLU A 31 43.82 -9.45 -33.52
CA GLU A 31 43.62 -8.09 -33.02
C GLU A 31 43.11 -8.16 -31.57
N THR A 32 43.69 -7.36 -30.66
CA THR A 32 43.46 -7.44 -29.21
C THR A 32 42.29 -6.57 -28.75
N PRO A 33 41.24 -7.11 -28.11
CA PRO A 33 40.35 -6.35 -27.24
C PRO A 33 41.03 -6.15 -25.88
N ALA A 34 40.99 -4.93 -25.33
CA ALA A 34 41.35 -4.69 -23.94
C ALA A 34 40.45 -5.53 -23.00
N SER A 35 41.04 -6.06 -21.93
CA SER A 35 40.40 -7.01 -21.03
C SER A 35 39.18 -6.43 -20.31
N ASN A 36 37.99 -6.93 -20.67
CA ASN A 36 36.79 -6.79 -19.84
C ASN A 36 36.91 -7.74 -18.64
N ASP A 37 37.54 -7.28 -17.57
CA ASP A 37 37.56 -8.03 -16.31
C ASP A 37 36.23 -7.83 -15.56
N ASN A 38 35.25 -8.67 -15.91
CA ASN A 38 33.90 -8.69 -15.33
C ASN A 38 33.83 -9.61 -14.09
N THR A 39 34.92 -9.78 -13.34
CA THR A 39 34.86 -10.37 -12.01
C THR A 39 34.47 -9.34 -10.98
N LEU A 40 33.78 -9.77 -9.91
CA LEU A 40 33.80 -9.01 -8.66
C LEU A 40 35.28 -8.71 -8.30
N PRO A 41 35.62 -7.51 -7.78
CA PRO A 41 36.96 -7.30 -7.25
C PRO A 41 37.26 -8.41 -6.24
N PRO A 42 38.46 -9.04 -6.27
CA PRO A 42 38.70 -10.27 -5.55
C PRO A 42 38.50 -10.04 -4.06
N SER A 43 37.43 -10.64 -3.52
CA SER A 43 37.22 -10.65 -2.08
C SER A 43 38.44 -11.28 -1.44
N ILE A 44 39.06 -10.59 -0.48
CA ILE A 44 39.96 -11.26 0.45
C ILE A 44 39.12 -12.32 1.15
N SER A 45 39.37 -13.58 0.78
CA SER A 45 38.95 -14.74 1.56
C SER A 45 39.61 -14.63 2.93
N LEU A 46 38.88 -14.11 3.91
CA LEU A 46 39.08 -14.53 5.29
C LEU A 46 38.86 -16.05 5.29
N GLN A 47 39.94 -16.82 5.46
CA GLN A 47 39.85 -18.27 5.37
C GLN A 47 38.86 -18.78 6.43
N PRO A 48 37.86 -19.61 6.08
CA PRO A 48 36.83 -20.03 7.02
C PRO A 48 37.34 -20.82 8.23
N ASP A 49 38.55 -21.39 8.14
CA ASP A 49 39.07 -22.42 9.05
C ASP A 49 40.35 -22.03 9.81
N ASP A 50 40.72 -20.74 9.87
CA ASP A 50 41.81 -20.29 10.75
C ASP A 50 41.30 -20.15 12.20
N PRO A 51 41.90 -20.83 13.20
CA PRO A 51 41.58 -20.62 14.62
C PRO A 51 41.95 -19.23 15.16
N SER A 52 42.62 -18.37 14.36
CA SER A 52 42.87 -16.98 14.72
C SER A 52 41.59 -16.13 14.69
N ASN A 53 41.42 -15.30 15.72
CA ASN A 53 40.12 -14.89 16.23
C ASN A 53 39.49 -13.66 15.50
N ASP A 54 39.78 -13.48 14.21
CA ASP A 54 39.57 -12.18 13.54
C ASP A 54 38.85 -12.24 12.19
N TRP A 55 37.61 -12.70 12.25
CA TRP A 55 36.56 -12.60 11.22
C TRP A 55 36.13 -11.14 10.88
N LYS A 56 36.95 -10.14 11.20
CA LYS A 56 36.64 -8.69 11.12
C LYS A 56 37.82 -7.91 10.54
N ARG A 57 37.56 -6.98 9.62
CA ARG A 57 38.57 -6.05 9.09
C ARG A 57 39.13 -5.12 10.18
N GLN A 58 40.45 -5.05 10.29
CA GLN A 58 41.16 -4.18 11.26
C GLN A 58 41.40 -2.75 10.74
N SER A 59 41.28 -2.52 9.43
CA SER A 59 41.64 -1.25 8.79
C SER A 59 40.41 -0.37 8.52
N HIS A 60 40.49 0.92 8.81
CA HIS A 60 39.43 1.89 8.50
C HIS A 60 39.53 2.52 7.09
N PRO A 61 38.40 2.82 6.41
CA PRO A 61 37.02 2.54 6.85
C PRO A 61 36.66 1.05 6.75
N ARG A 62 35.65 0.65 7.51
CA ARG A 62 35.15 -0.75 7.61
C ARG A 62 33.67 -0.87 7.97
N VAL A 63 32.90 0.21 7.91
CA VAL A 63 31.47 0.23 8.27
C VAL A 63 30.58 0.55 7.09
N LEU A 64 30.70 1.74 6.50
CA LEU A 64 29.92 2.08 5.30
C LEU A 64 30.52 1.46 4.04
N LEU A 65 31.84 1.37 3.97
CA LEU A 65 32.63 0.82 2.87
C LEU A 65 34.03 0.49 3.38
N ASP A 66 34.77 -0.36 2.68
CA ASP A 66 36.17 -0.67 2.99
C ASP A 66 37.16 0.22 2.18
N ILE A 67 38.46 0.02 2.40
CA ILE A 67 39.54 0.75 1.71
C ILE A 67 39.50 0.52 0.20
N GLU A 68 39.24 -0.71 -0.24
CA GLU A 68 39.19 -1.06 -1.67
C GLU A 68 38.05 -0.34 -2.37
N ARG A 69 36.85 -0.37 -1.76
CA ARG A 69 35.67 0.35 -2.25
C ARG A 69 35.89 1.87 -2.19
N LEU A 70 36.53 2.41 -1.15
CA LEU A 70 36.86 3.84 -1.08
C LEU A 70 37.81 4.26 -2.22
N THR A 71 38.83 3.45 -2.52
CA THR A 71 39.75 3.69 -3.65
C THR A 71 38.99 3.62 -4.98
N LEU A 72 38.11 2.63 -5.19
CA LEU A 72 37.26 2.52 -6.39
C LEU A 72 36.37 3.76 -6.57
N VAL A 73 35.72 4.23 -5.49
CA VAL A 73 34.83 5.39 -5.50
C VAL A 73 35.59 6.67 -5.85
N ILE A 74 36.73 6.92 -5.21
CA ILE A 74 37.61 8.04 -5.55
C ILE A 74 38.01 7.99 -7.03
N ASN A 75 38.47 6.83 -7.50
CA ASN A 75 38.93 6.64 -8.89
C ASN A 75 37.81 6.89 -9.93
N ARG A 76 36.57 6.47 -9.64
CA ARG A 76 35.41 6.70 -10.52
C ARG A 76 34.95 8.16 -10.51
N MET A 77 35.11 8.89 -9.41
CA MET A 77 34.52 10.23 -9.22
C MET A 77 35.49 11.41 -9.37
N TYR A 78 36.80 11.22 -9.18
CA TYR A 78 37.79 12.28 -9.15
C TYR A 78 39.17 11.82 -9.70
N GLY A 79 39.92 12.74 -10.30
CA GLY A 79 41.21 12.44 -10.94
C GLY A 79 41.09 11.94 -12.39
N PRO A 80 42.16 11.32 -12.95
CA PRO A 80 42.24 11.00 -14.38
C PRO A 80 41.17 10.03 -14.92
N ASN A 81 40.69 9.10 -14.07
CA ASN A 81 39.68 8.10 -14.45
C ASN A 81 38.24 8.54 -14.13
N ALA A 82 38.05 9.80 -13.71
CA ALA A 82 36.77 10.32 -13.27
C ALA A 82 35.74 10.35 -14.42
N ARG A 83 34.63 9.63 -14.26
CA ARG A 83 33.64 9.41 -15.33
C ARG A 83 32.20 9.64 -14.86
N LYS A 84 31.33 9.99 -15.81
CA LYS A 84 29.89 10.14 -15.53
C LYS A 84 29.26 8.75 -15.24
N PRO A 85 28.25 8.67 -14.35
CA PRO A 85 27.64 9.78 -13.62
C PRO A 85 28.44 10.24 -12.37
N TYR A 86 29.33 9.41 -11.82
CA TYR A 86 30.05 9.64 -10.56
C TYR A 86 30.73 11.02 -10.48
N SER A 87 31.49 11.41 -11.51
CA SER A 87 32.19 12.70 -11.53
C SER A 87 31.24 13.90 -11.58
N ARG A 88 30.05 13.76 -12.17
CA ARG A 88 29.00 14.79 -12.12
C ARG A 88 28.42 14.91 -10.71
N TRP A 89 28.12 13.79 -10.05
CA TRP A 89 27.60 13.80 -8.67
C TRP A 89 28.59 14.41 -7.68
N PHE A 90 29.85 13.98 -7.73
CA PHE A 90 30.93 14.54 -6.92
C PHE A 90 31.08 16.05 -7.13
N ASN A 91 31.03 16.53 -8.38
CA ASN A 91 31.11 17.97 -8.67
C ASN A 91 29.90 18.75 -8.13
N LEU A 92 28.69 18.20 -8.12
CA LEU A 92 27.52 18.85 -7.50
C LEU A 92 27.68 18.98 -5.98
N ILE A 93 28.10 17.90 -5.32
CA ILE A 93 28.38 17.85 -3.88
C ILE A 93 29.48 18.84 -3.50
N LYS A 94 30.63 18.78 -4.18
CA LYS A 94 31.76 19.69 -3.93
C LYS A 94 31.38 21.15 -4.18
N LYS A 95 30.68 21.44 -5.28
CA LYS A 95 30.21 22.79 -5.60
C LYS A 95 29.29 23.34 -4.50
N SER A 96 28.35 22.53 -3.99
CA SER A 96 27.49 22.92 -2.86
C SER A 96 28.31 23.37 -1.66
N GLU A 97 29.30 22.55 -1.24
CA GLU A 97 30.15 22.85 -0.09
C GLU A 97 31.07 24.07 -0.30
N ASP A 98 31.51 24.31 -1.53
CA ASP A 98 32.33 25.49 -1.89
C ASP A 98 31.52 26.78 -1.95
N GLU A 99 30.26 26.72 -2.42
CA GLU A 99 29.31 27.85 -2.47
C GLU A 99 28.63 28.14 -1.12
N GLY A 100 29.08 27.51 -0.03
CA GLY A 100 28.57 27.76 1.32
C GLY A 100 27.23 27.09 1.64
N ASN A 101 26.81 26.08 0.86
CA ASN A 101 25.67 25.21 1.13
C ASN A 101 26.16 23.89 1.75
N PRO A 102 26.20 23.75 3.10
CA PRO A 102 26.95 22.71 3.77
C PRO A 102 26.41 21.31 3.46
N VAL A 103 27.29 20.42 2.97
CA VAL A 103 26.92 19.01 2.71
C VAL A 103 27.02 18.16 3.97
N ASP A 104 26.38 16.99 3.96
CA ASP A 104 26.50 16.01 5.05
C ASP A 104 27.95 15.55 5.27
N LEU A 105 28.21 14.98 6.45
CA LEU A 105 29.58 14.63 6.86
C LEU A 105 30.21 13.52 6.00
N VAL A 106 29.44 12.59 5.44
CA VAL A 106 29.99 11.53 4.57
C VAL A 106 30.44 12.16 3.25
N ASN A 107 29.58 12.99 2.66
CA ASN A 107 29.91 13.76 1.47
C ASN A 107 31.15 14.66 1.69
N LEU A 108 31.26 15.34 2.83
CA LEU A 108 32.43 16.16 3.17
C LEU A 108 33.71 15.32 3.37
N ALA A 109 33.61 14.16 4.01
CA ALA A 109 34.71 13.22 4.15
C ALA A 109 35.19 12.69 2.78
N LEU A 110 34.27 12.39 1.86
CA LEU A 110 34.59 11.96 0.49
C LEU A 110 35.27 13.08 -0.33
N ILE A 111 34.82 14.34 -0.20
CA ILE A 111 35.51 15.50 -0.80
C ILE A 111 36.96 15.57 -0.29
N TYR A 112 37.17 15.46 1.02
CA TYR A 112 38.53 15.47 1.58
C TYR A 112 39.36 14.27 1.09
N LYS A 113 38.83 13.04 1.16
CA LYS A 113 39.60 11.84 0.81
C LYS A 113 39.99 11.81 -0.67
N ALA A 114 39.18 12.38 -1.56
CA ALA A 114 39.50 12.55 -2.98
C ALA A 114 40.50 13.68 -3.26
N THR A 115 40.27 14.88 -2.71
CA THR A 115 41.08 16.08 -3.03
C THR A 115 42.36 16.22 -2.21
N LYS A 116 42.43 15.56 -1.04
CA LYS A 116 43.44 15.73 0.03
C LYS A 116 43.61 17.18 0.53
N ASN A 117 42.73 18.10 0.15
CA ASN A 117 42.82 19.51 0.52
C ASN A 117 42.43 19.71 2.00
N SER A 118 43.37 20.25 2.79
CA SER A 118 43.23 20.46 4.23
C SER A 118 42.07 21.35 4.65
N ILE A 119 41.55 22.21 3.76
CA ILE A 119 40.36 23.04 4.01
C ILE A 119 39.15 22.15 4.32
N TYR A 120 38.95 21.05 3.59
CA TYR A 120 37.82 20.15 3.85
C TYR A 120 38.02 19.32 5.12
N LYS A 121 39.26 18.94 5.47
CA LYS A 121 39.56 18.33 6.78
C LYS A 121 39.26 19.29 7.93
N LYS A 122 39.65 20.56 7.81
CA LYS A 122 39.32 21.61 8.79
C LYS A 122 37.81 21.78 8.92
N LYS A 123 37.09 22.00 7.82
CA LYS A 123 35.61 22.09 7.78
C LYS A 123 34.94 20.86 8.40
N PHE A 124 35.50 19.67 8.21
CA PHE A 124 34.98 18.43 8.80
C PHE A 124 35.10 18.44 10.33
N LEU A 125 36.29 18.74 10.85
CA LEU A 125 36.55 18.83 12.29
C LEU A 125 35.69 19.92 12.95
N GLU A 126 35.53 21.08 12.30
CA GLU A 126 34.66 22.17 12.78
C GLU A 126 33.16 21.81 12.76
N ARG A 127 32.74 20.87 11.92
CA ARG A 127 31.35 20.41 11.79
C ARG A 127 31.04 19.14 12.59
N LEU A 128 32.03 18.49 13.21
CA LEU A 128 31.79 17.38 14.13
C LEU A 128 30.93 17.86 15.31
N PRO A 129 29.73 17.30 15.55
CA PRO A 129 28.84 17.84 16.57
C PRO A 129 29.41 17.68 17.98
N SER A 130 29.37 18.73 18.79
CA SER A 130 29.88 18.71 20.17
C SER A 130 28.92 18.08 21.20
N LYS A 131 27.63 17.90 20.84
CA LYS A 131 26.58 17.38 21.72
C LYS A 131 25.53 16.54 20.98
N GLY A 132 24.77 15.74 21.74
CA GLY A 132 23.82 14.77 21.19
C GLY A 132 24.51 13.48 20.76
N VAL A 133 23.74 12.49 20.30
CA VAL A 133 24.28 11.19 19.89
C VAL A 133 24.59 11.19 18.39
N PRO A 134 25.70 10.56 17.97
CA PRO A 134 25.96 10.29 16.56
C PRO A 134 24.75 9.62 15.90
N LYS A 135 24.31 10.21 14.78
CA LYS A 135 23.44 9.53 13.81
C LYS A 135 24.28 8.61 12.93
N LEU A 136 23.64 7.67 12.23
CA LEU A 136 24.34 6.72 11.36
C LEU A 136 25.26 7.40 10.32
N THR A 137 24.81 8.49 9.69
CA THR A 137 25.61 9.31 8.77
C THR A 137 26.84 9.94 9.43
N GLU A 138 26.78 10.30 10.71
CA GLU A 138 27.95 10.80 11.46
C GLU A 138 28.94 9.67 11.71
N LEU A 139 28.47 8.49 12.15
CA LEU A 139 29.31 7.32 12.40
C LEU A 139 30.03 6.87 11.12
N TYR A 140 29.33 6.77 10.00
CA TYR A 140 29.93 6.47 8.69
C TYR A 140 31.04 7.46 8.30
N ALA A 141 30.82 8.75 8.55
CA ALA A 141 31.79 9.78 8.24
C ALA A 141 33.01 9.75 9.18
N VAL A 142 32.79 9.46 10.47
CA VAL A 142 33.84 9.20 11.47
C VAL A 142 34.69 8.00 11.08
N ASP A 143 34.08 6.91 10.59
CA ASP A 143 34.80 5.72 10.10
C ASP A 143 35.72 6.03 8.90
N ILE A 144 35.19 6.75 7.90
CA ILE A 144 35.99 7.24 6.74
C ILE A 144 37.13 8.14 7.20
N MET A 145 36.90 8.98 8.21
CA MET A 145 37.88 9.92 8.74
C MET A 145 38.70 9.36 9.91
N PHE A 146 38.58 8.09 10.30
CA PHE A 146 39.04 7.62 11.62
C PHE A 146 40.54 7.85 11.86
N ASN A 147 41.36 7.60 10.85
CA ASN A 147 42.82 7.81 10.87
C ASN A 147 43.23 9.30 10.79
N GLU A 148 42.27 10.20 10.54
CA GLU A 148 42.46 11.66 10.47
C GLU A 148 42.12 12.38 11.78
N LEU A 149 41.41 11.69 12.68
CA LEU A 149 40.94 12.19 13.97
C LEU A 149 41.98 11.93 15.06
N ASP A 150 42.15 12.90 15.96
CA ASP A 150 42.90 12.70 17.20
C ASP A 150 42.11 11.89 18.24
N GLU A 151 42.81 11.38 19.25
CA GLU A 151 42.19 10.60 20.33
C GLU A 151 41.18 11.43 21.14
N ALA A 152 41.35 12.75 21.22
CA ALA A 152 40.41 13.65 21.89
C ALA A 152 39.05 13.71 21.17
N SER A 153 39.05 13.80 19.83
CA SER A 153 37.84 13.76 19.00
C SER A 153 37.14 12.40 19.10
N LYS A 154 37.90 11.30 19.05
CA LYS A 154 37.38 9.93 19.21
C LYS A 154 36.76 9.72 20.59
N LEU A 155 37.44 10.14 21.66
CA LEU A 155 36.93 10.08 23.04
C LEU A 155 35.68 10.96 23.22
N SER A 156 35.64 12.15 22.61
CA SER A 156 34.45 13.02 22.61
C SER A 156 33.22 12.32 22.04
N ILE A 157 33.39 11.54 20.96
CA ILE A 157 32.31 10.72 20.36
C ILE A 157 31.85 9.63 21.34
N MET A 158 32.76 8.89 21.98
CA MET A 158 32.39 7.90 22.99
C MET A 158 31.65 8.53 24.19
N GLN A 159 32.09 9.72 24.63
CA GLN A 159 31.44 10.46 25.73
C GLN A 159 30.05 11.01 25.35
N ARG A 160 29.88 11.48 24.10
CA ARG A 160 28.58 11.90 23.56
C ARG A 160 27.57 10.75 23.55
N VAL A 161 28.04 9.57 23.18
CA VAL A 161 27.27 8.32 23.18
C VAL A 161 26.92 7.90 24.62
N SER A 162 27.90 7.77 25.52
CA SER A 162 27.66 7.25 26.87
C SER A 162 26.85 8.17 27.79
N LYS A 163 26.89 9.49 27.56
CA LYS A 163 26.10 10.49 28.30
C LYS A 163 24.65 10.60 27.81
N SER A 164 24.17 9.71 26.92
CA SER A 164 22.86 9.86 26.30
C SER A 164 21.82 8.83 26.70
N ASN A 165 20.58 9.33 26.83
CA ASN A 165 19.36 8.54 26.99
C ASN A 165 18.75 8.12 25.64
N ASN A 166 19.49 8.20 24.52
CA ASN A 166 18.94 7.81 23.21
C ASN A 166 18.69 6.28 23.17
N PRO A 167 17.52 5.83 22.68
CA PRO A 167 17.18 4.41 22.63
C PRO A 167 18.21 3.52 21.93
N TRP A 168 18.90 3.98 20.87
CA TRP A 168 19.78 3.07 20.12
C TRP A 168 20.95 2.56 20.94
N TYR A 169 21.53 3.44 21.76
CA TYR A 169 22.64 3.09 22.65
C TYR A 169 22.12 2.32 23.87
N VAL A 170 21.18 2.92 24.61
CA VAL A 170 20.72 2.39 25.90
C VAL A 170 20.06 1.01 25.75
N ALA A 171 19.19 0.82 24.75
CA ALA A 171 18.53 -0.46 24.49
C ALA A 171 19.46 -1.54 23.89
N SER A 172 20.75 -1.24 23.74
CA SER A 172 21.77 -2.17 23.24
C SER A 172 22.87 -2.44 24.27
N ILE A 173 22.91 -1.73 25.41
CA ILE A 173 23.91 -1.95 26.48
C ILE A 173 23.78 -3.38 27.06
N ALA A 174 22.58 -3.79 27.49
CA ALA A 174 22.38 -5.09 28.13
C ALA A 174 22.76 -6.25 27.21
N GLU A 175 22.33 -6.21 25.94
CA GLU A 175 22.76 -7.16 24.91
C GLU A 175 24.28 -7.13 24.70
N SER A 176 24.88 -5.94 24.59
CA SER A 176 26.34 -5.78 24.46
C SER A 176 27.10 -6.37 25.65
N ARG A 177 26.50 -6.45 26.84
CA ARG A 177 27.12 -7.02 28.05
C ARG A 177 26.78 -8.50 28.26
N GLY A 178 25.92 -9.10 27.42
CA GLY A 178 25.42 -10.47 27.61
C GLY A 178 24.42 -10.61 28.76
N GLU A 179 23.82 -9.50 29.19
CA GLU A 179 22.80 -9.46 30.26
C GLU A 179 21.37 -9.69 29.71
N LEU A 180 21.20 -9.65 28.39
CA LEU A 180 19.93 -9.87 27.69
C LEU A 180 20.16 -10.63 26.39
N ASP A 181 19.43 -11.73 26.19
CA ASP A 181 19.42 -12.46 24.92
C ASP A 181 18.72 -11.65 23.82
N ALA A 182 19.43 -11.41 22.72
CA ALA A 182 18.87 -10.74 21.55
C ALA A 182 17.82 -11.62 20.84
N LYS A 183 16.62 -11.07 20.66
CA LYS A 183 15.54 -11.64 19.82
C LYS A 183 14.94 -10.51 18.99
N TRP A 184 15.64 -10.10 17.94
CA TRP A 184 15.28 -8.89 17.20
C TRP A 184 14.15 -9.15 16.20
N GLY A 185 13.14 -8.28 16.24
CA GLY A 185 12.23 -8.07 15.12
C GLY A 185 12.88 -7.16 14.08
N TYR A 186 12.34 -7.10 12.87
CA TYR A 186 12.86 -6.26 11.78
C TYR A 186 12.99 -4.76 12.16
N HIS A 187 12.00 -4.20 12.88
CA HIS A 187 12.05 -2.81 13.39
C HIS A 187 13.28 -2.52 14.26
N SER A 188 13.85 -3.54 14.92
CA SER A 188 15.06 -3.37 15.72
C SER A 188 16.24 -2.86 14.89
N ALA A 189 16.29 -3.09 13.57
CA ALA A 189 17.37 -2.62 12.73
C ALA A 189 17.62 -1.10 12.83
N SER A 190 16.57 -0.29 13.02
CA SER A 190 16.67 1.17 13.24
C SER A 190 17.53 1.56 14.47
N VAL A 191 17.53 0.70 15.49
CA VAL A 191 18.31 0.80 16.74
C VAL A 191 19.65 0.09 16.58
N LYS A 192 19.69 -1.10 15.95
CA LYS A 192 20.88 -1.95 15.91
C LYS A 192 21.90 -1.52 14.85
N ALA A 193 21.50 -0.90 13.73
CA ALA A 193 22.42 -0.38 12.72
C ALA A 193 23.37 0.72 13.26
N PRO A 194 22.93 1.79 13.95
CA PRO A 194 23.87 2.75 14.55
C PRO A 194 24.68 2.14 15.72
N ALA A 195 24.11 1.21 16.49
CA ALA A 195 24.85 0.49 17.53
C ALA A 195 25.98 -0.37 16.96
N TYR A 196 25.74 -1.06 15.84
CA TYR A 196 26.71 -1.88 15.15
C TYR A 196 27.78 -1.04 14.47
N ALA A 197 27.40 0.06 13.81
CA ALA A 197 28.35 1.04 13.28
C ALA A 197 29.29 1.59 14.37
N TYR A 198 28.77 1.96 15.54
CA TYR A 198 29.59 2.39 16.69
C TYR A 198 30.53 1.26 17.16
N ALA A 199 30.00 0.04 17.35
CA ALA A 199 30.81 -1.11 17.75
C ALA A 199 31.94 -1.41 16.76
N ALA A 200 31.63 -1.43 15.46
CA ALA A 200 32.56 -1.71 14.39
C ALA A 200 33.63 -0.62 14.22
N ILE A 201 33.35 0.64 14.61
CA ILE A 201 34.37 1.68 14.66
C ILE A 201 35.37 1.42 15.79
N PHE A 202 34.88 1.13 17.01
CA PHE A 202 35.71 1.20 18.22
C PHE A 202 36.27 -0.13 18.75
N PHE A 203 35.81 -1.31 18.32
CA PHE A 203 36.05 -2.59 19.03
C PHE A 203 37.51 -2.96 19.33
N ASP A 204 38.46 -2.54 18.49
CA ASP A 204 39.90 -2.79 18.61
C ASP A 204 40.69 -1.54 19.04
N SER A 205 40.03 -0.40 19.20
CA SER A 205 40.67 0.88 19.50
C SER A 205 41.30 0.89 20.89
N ASN A 206 42.35 1.70 21.07
CA ASN A 206 42.97 1.89 22.38
C ASN A 206 41.99 2.46 23.41
N LEU A 207 41.00 3.26 22.98
CA LEU A 207 39.97 3.81 23.86
C LEU A 207 39.03 2.71 24.39
N GLU A 208 38.51 1.83 23.52
CA GLU A 208 37.63 0.74 23.93
C GLU A 208 38.35 -0.28 24.83
N LYS A 209 39.62 -0.59 24.52
CA LYS A 209 40.47 -1.52 25.28
C LYS A 209 40.82 -1.03 26.69
N ASN A 210 40.79 0.28 26.95
CA ASN A 210 41.25 0.90 28.21
C ASN A 210 40.19 1.81 28.86
N LYS A 211 38.91 1.66 28.51
CA LYS A 211 37.83 2.49 29.05
C LYS A 211 37.50 2.15 30.51
N ASP A 212 36.89 3.10 31.21
CA ASP A 212 36.13 2.81 32.43
C ASP A 212 34.75 2.27 32.04
N ASP A 213 34.50 0.98 32.27
CA ASP A 213 33.22 0.32 32.00
C ASP A 213 32.04 0.95 32.75
N LYS A 214 32.26 1.69 33.86
CA LYS A 214 31.19 2.44 34.53
C LYS A 214 30.79 3.70 33.76
N ALA A 215 31.74 4.35 33.10
CA ALA A 215 31.51 5.54 32.28
C ALA A 215 31.16 5.21 30.81
N PHE A 216 31.51 4.02 30.33
CA PHE A 216 31.33 3.54 28.95
C PHE A 216 30.84 2.08 28.90
N PRO A 217 29.64 1.77 29.43
CA PRO A 217 29.19 0.39 29.71
C PRO A 217 28.92 -0.49 28.49
N PHE A 218 28.81 0.08 27.29
CA PHE A 218 28.56 -0.68 26.06
C PHE A 218 29.82 -1.42 25.61
N ASN A 219 29.76 -2.74 25.45
CA ASN A 219 30.90 -3.56 25.00
C ASN A 219 30.82 -3.83 23.49
N ALA A 220 31.68 -3.16 22.72
CA ALA A 220 31.69 -3.23 21.27
C ALA A 220 31.98 -4.64 20.74
N SER A 221 33.05 -5.28 21.23
CA SER A 221 33.47 -6.60 20.76
C SER A 221 32.40 -7.68 20.94
N ASN A 222 31.66 -7.66 22.06
CA ASN A 222 30.55 -8.59 22.24
C ASN A 222 29.34 -8.23 21.38
N PHE A 223 28.97 -6.95 21.27
CA PHE A 223 27.84 -6.53 20.43
C PHE A 223 28.02 -6.93 18.95
N LEU A 224 29.25 -6.92 18.43
CA LEU A 224 29.55 -7.45 17.10
C LEU A 224 29.16 -8.93 16.96
N ARG A 225 29.42 -9.77 17.98
CA ARG A 225 29.03 -11.19 18.00
C ARG A 225 27.52 -11.37 18.06
N VAL A 226 26.82 -10.52 18.83
CA VAL A 226 25.35 -10.53 18.91
C VAL A 226 24.75 -10.25 17.53
N VAL A 227 25.26 -9.25 16.80
CA VAL A 227 24.82 -9.00 15.41
C VAL A 227 25.13 -10.16 14.48
N ASP A 228 26.34 -10.73 14.53
CA ASP A 228 26.71 -11.90 13.72
C ASP A 228 25.76 -13.08 13.95
N GLN A 229 25.42 -13.38 15.20
CA GLN A 229 24.45 -14.41 15.57
C GLN A 229 23.05 -14.10 15.04
N GLN A 230 22.55 -12.87 15.19
CA GLN A 230 21.19 -12.51 14.76
C GLN A 230 21.02 -12.51 13.24
N LEU A 231 22.07 -12.17 12.48
CA LEU A 231 22.06 -12.20 11.02
C LEU A 231 22.34 -13.59 10.43
N SER A 232 22.95 -14.49 11.20
CA SER A 232 23.13 -15.90 10.81
C SER A 232 21.77 -16.59 10.55
N LEU A 233 21.78 -17.72 9.83
CA LEU A 233 20.55 -18.49 9.54
C LEU A 233 19.80 -18.93 10.82
N ASP A 234 20.51 -19.10 11.94
CA ASP A 234 19.90 -19.47 13.21
C ASP A 234 19.36 -18.29 14.03
N GLY A 235 19.75 -17.07 13.67
CA GLY A 235 19.37 -15.85 14.35
C GLY A 235 17.90 -15.50 14.23
N HIS A 236 17.34 -14.90 15.29
CA HIS A 236 15.93 -14.51 15.32
C HIS A 236 15.60 -13.49 14.23
N PHE A 237 16.50 -12.52 13.99
CA PHE A 237 16.36 -11.52 12.94
C PHE A 237 16.29 -12.16 11.53
N SER A 238 17.22 -13.05 11.20
CA SER A 238 17.20 -13.78 9.91
C SER A 238 15.93 -14.62 9.73
N LYS A 239 15.43 -15.24 10.80
CA LYS A 239 14.20 -16.05 10.78
C LYS A 239 12.95 -15.19 10.56
N ILE A 240 12.79 -14.06 11.26
CA ILE A 240 11.63 -13.16 11.08
C ILE A 240 11.63 -12.50 9.69
N GLU A 241 12.79 -12.03 9.22
CA GLU A 241 13.00 -11.49 7.86
C GLU A 241 12.54 -12.46 6.77
N ASN A 242 12.82 -13.75 6.94
CA ASN A 242 12.45 -14.76 5.97
C ASN A 242 10.99 -15.23 6.08
N ARG A 243 10.38 -15.20 7.27
CA ARG A 243 8.94 -15.46 7.39
C ARG A 243 8.12 -14.36 6.71
N ILE A 244 8.40 -13.08 6.99
CA ILE A 244 7.67 -11.97 6.34
C ILE A 244 7.91 -11.90 4.82
N ALA A 245 9.03 -12.45 4.35
CA ALA A 245 9.29 -12.62 2.92
C ALA A 245 8.45 -13.74 2.28
N GLY A 246 7.90 -14.67 3.07
CA GLY A 246 7.12 -15.81 2.61
C GLY A 246 7.87 -17.14 2.53
N ASN A 247 8.93 -17.34 3.33
CA ASN A 247 9.58 -18.64 3.40
C ASN A 247 8.74 -19.66 4.19
N SER A 248 8.30 -20.70 3.48
CA SER A 248 7.52 -21.84 3.98
C SER A 248 8.24 -22.71 5.02
N ASP A 249 9.52 -22.46 5.30
CA ASP A 249 10.19 -23.09 6.46
C ASP A 249 9.66 -22.52 7.80
N TYR A 250 8.97 -21.36 7.76
CA TYR A 250 8.52 -20.62 8.96
C TYR A 250 7.01 -20.37 9.02
N ASN A 251 6.25 -20.74 7.99
CA ASN A 251 4.77 -20.72 7.96
C ASN A 251 4.19 -21.83 7.06
N ASP A 252 2.90 -22.10 7.19
CA ASP A 252 2.16 -23.13 6.45
C ASP A 252 1.45 -22.61 5.19
N ALA A 253 1.69 -21.35 4.84
CA ALA A 253 1.13 -20.70 3.65
C ALA A 253 1.47 -21.45 2.36
N LEU A 254 0.59 -21.36 1.36
CA LEU A 254 0.87 -21.89 0.03
C LEU A 254 2.18 -21.30 -0.50
N LYS A 255 3.00 -22.13 -1.14
CA LYS A 255 4.30 -21.67 -1.67
C LYS A 255 4.09 -20.67 -2.81
N GLY A 256 4.36 -19.40 -2.53
CA GLY A 256 4.27 -18.29 -3.47
C GLY A 256 5.64 -17.78 -3.94
N GLN A 257 5.63 -16.55 -4.46
CA GLN A 257 6.84 -15.76 -4.65
C GLN A 257 7.23 -15.07 -3.33
N TYR A 258 8.51 -14.77 -3.17
CA TYR A 258 9.00 -14.00 -2.04
C TYR A 258 8.85 -12.49 -2.23
N GLY A 259 8.73 -11.76 -1.13
CA GLY A 259 8.67 -10.30 -1.08
C GLY A 259 7.53 -9.79 -0.19
N GLY A 260 7.65 -8.56 0.28
CA GLY A 260 6.70 -7.93 1.20
C GLY A 260 7.19 -6.54 1.64
N MET A 261 6.68 -6.08 2.77
CA MET A 261 7.12 -4.87 3.49
C MET A 261 7.15 -5.16 5.00
N TYR A 262 7.86 -4.32 5.77
CA TYR A 262 8.07 -4.53 7.21
C TYR A 262 6.84 -4.27 8.09
N ASP A 263 6.09 -3.20 7.82
CA ASP A 263 4.89 -2.86 8.60
C ASP A 263 3.75 -2.54 7.64
N ASN A 264 3.68 -1.28 7.20
CA ASN A 264 2.55 -0.76 6.45
C ASN A 264 3.01 -0.01 5.19
N ILE A 265 2.17 0.05 4.15
CA ILE A 265 2.47 0.86 2.97
C ILE A 265 2.30 2.34 3.34
N GLY A 266 3.42 3.00 3.67
CA GLY A 266 3.40 4.40 4.06
C GLY A 266 4.67 4.87 4.76
N TYR A 267 4.48 5.53 5.90
CA TYR A 267 5.51 6.22 6.67
C TYR A 267 6.67 5.31 7.10
N ASP A 268 6.34 4.08 7.50
CA ASP A 268 7.26 3.12 8.11
C ASP A 268 8.21 2.47 7.08
N ALA A 269 8.06 2.75 5.78
CA ALA A 269 9.00 2.34 4.73
C ALA A 269 10.42 2.89 4.94
N HIS A 270 10.64 3.89 5.81
CA HIS A 270 11.99 4.29 6.21
C HIS A 270 12.78 3.15 6.89
N ASP A 271 12.11 2.33 7.70
CA ASP A 271 12.75 1.23 8.43
C ASP A 271 13.34 0.18 7.49
N GLU A 272 12.82 0.09 6.26
CA GLU A 272 13.39 -0.73 5.18
C GLU A 272 14.88 -0.49 4.97
N SER A 273 15.30 0.77 5.07
CA SER A 273 16.70 1.16 4.87
C SER A 273 17.62 0.72 6.01
N PHE A 274 17.12 0.46 7.21
CA PHE A 274 17.97 0.07 8.33
C PHE A 274 18.33 -1.41 8.33
N SER A 275 17.43 -2.30 7.89
CA SER A 275 17.74 -3.73 7.76
C SER A 275 18.86 -3.96 6.74
N ILE A 276 18.73 -3.39 5.53
CA ILE A 276 19.79 -3.44 4.52
C ILE A 276 21.08 -2.73 4.95
N ASN A 277 21.00 -1.65 5.74
CA ASN A 277 22.19 -1.01 6.30
C ASN A 277 22.93 -1.93 7.27
N LEU A 278 22.22 -2.67 8.13
CA LEU A 278 22.82 -3.62 9.07
C LEU A 278 23.50 -4.77 8.33
N LEU A 279 22.82 -5.33 7.32
CA LEU A 279 23.37 -6.35 6.42
C LEU A 279 24.61 -5.86 5.65
N LEU A 280 24.57 -4.63 5.12
CA LEU A 280 25.71 -4.01 4.44
C LEU A 280 26.91 -3.86 5.38
N GLN A 281 26.71 -3.26 6.55
CA GLN A 281 27.79 -3.03 7.51
C GLN A 281 28.43 -4.34 7.95
N HIS A 282 27.63 -5.39 8.15
CA HIS A 282 28.12 -6.72 8.49
C HIS A 282 28.96 -7.31 7.35
N HIS A 283 28.49 -7.21 6.11
CA HIS A 283 29.25 -7.65 4.95
C HIS A 283 30.58 -6.87 4.78
N VAL A 284 30.56 -5.54 4.92
CA VAL A 284 31.76 -4.70 4.82
C VAL A 284 32.79 -5.06 5.90
N LEU A 285 32.35 -5.23 7.16
CA LEU A 285 33.24 -5.56 8.26
C LEU A 285 33.81 -6.99 8.19
N THR A 286 33.03 -7.96 7.70
CA THR A 286 33.32 -9.40 7.89
C THR A 286 33.54 -10.20 6.61
N GLY A 287 33.24 -9.63 5.44
CA GLY A 287 33.20 -10.35 4.15
C GLY A 287 32.06 -11.37 4.01
N LYS A 288 31.38 -11.77 5.10
CA LYS A 288 30.28 -12.75 5.08
C LYS A 288 29.11 -12.23 4.26
N GLU A 289 28.40 -13.14 3.59
CA GLU A 289 27.31 -12.80 2.67
C GLU A 289 25.92 -13.13 3.20
N TYR A 290 25.68 -12.93 4.51
CA TYR A 290 24.38 -13.23 5.14
C TYR A 290 23.20 -12.52 4.46
N PHE A 291 23.43 -11.37 3.83
CA PHE A 291 22.43 -10.68 3.01
C PHE A 291 21.80 -11.58 1.93
N LYS A 292 22.53 -12.54 1.34
CA LYS A 292 22.00 -13.47 0.32
C LYS A 292 20.80 -14.28 0.80
N ASN A 293 20.70 -14.46 2.13
CA ASN A 293 19.65 -15.20 2.81
C ASN A 293 18.53 -14.29 3.34
N ALA A 294 18.61 -12.97 3.23
CA ALA A 294 17.52 -12.05 3.59
C ALA A 294 16.56 -11.91 2.40
N LEU A 295 15.59 -12.84 2.29
CA LEU A 295 14.68 -12.92 1.15
C LEU A 295 13.82 -11.66 1.00
N HIS A 296 13.47 -10.99 2.10
CA HIS A 296 12.67 -9.77 2.08
C HIS A 296 13.36 -8.62 1.33
N ASP A 297 14.60 -8.29 1.70
CA ASP A 297 15.43 -7.31 0.96
C ASP A 297 15.67 -7.74 -0.49
N LYS A 298 16.02 -9.01 -0.72
CA LYS A 298 16.34 -9.57 -2.04
C LYS A 298 15.21 -9.45 -3.05
N PHE A 299 13.96 -9.59 -2.62
CA PHE A 299 12.78 -9.56 -3.49
C PHE A 299 11.95 -8.27 -3.37
N ARG A 300 12.38 -7.28 -2.58
CA ARG A 300 11.66 -6.02 -2.36
C ARG A 300 11.29 -5.31 -3.66
N ALA A 301 12.22 -5.13 -4.59
CA ALA A 301 11.92 -4.43 -5.84
C ALA A 301 10.86 -5.16 -6.67
N LYS A 302 10.85 -6.49 -6.67
CA LYS A 302 9.82 -7.30 -7.35
C LYS A 302 8.44 -7.07 -6.73
N PHE A 303 8.34 -7.08 -5.40
CA PHE A 303 7.09 -6.77 -4.69
C PHE A 303 6.57 -5.37 -5.08
N TYR A 304 7.41 -4.33 -4.95
CA TYR A 304 7.06 -2.95 -5.28
C TYR A 304 6.61 -2.75 -6.74
N GLN A 305 7.23 -3.44 -7.69
CA GLN A 305 6.79 -3.40 -9.10
C GLN A 305 5.38 -4.03 -9.27
N ASN A 306 5.09 -5.13 -8.56
CA ASN A 306 3.83 -5.86 -8.70
C ASN A 306 2.64 -5.20 -7.98
N ILE A 307 2.87 -4.43 -6.90
CA ILE A 307 1.81 -3.64 -6.23
C ILE A 307 1.54 -2.27 -6.88
N SER A 308 2.27 -1.89 -7.93
CA SER A 308 2.12 -0.58 -8.59
C SER A 308 0.78 -0.47 -9.33
N VAL A 309 -0.03 0.53 -8.96
CA VAL A 309 -1.38 0.78 -9.50
C VAL A 309 -1.29 1.46 -10.88
N PRO A 310 -1.84 0.88 -11.96
CA PRO A 310 -1.63 1.37 -13.33
C PRO A 310 -2.10 2.81 -13.57
N HIS A 311 -3.32 3.14 -13.13
CA HIS A 311 -3.94 4.43 -13.46
C HIS A 311 -3.31 5.63 -12.74
N THR A 312 -2.41 5.38 -11.79
CA THR A 312 -1.65 6.41 -11.07
C THR A 312 -0.33 6.78 -11.75
N GLU A 313 -0.12 6.32 -12.98
CA GLU A 313 1.05 6.64 -13.79
C GLU A 313 1.28 8.16 -13.90
N LYS A 314 2.49 8.58 -13.51
CA LYS A 314 2.99 9.93 -13.72
C LYS A 314 4.30 9.89 -14.50
N ILE A 315 4.24 10.39 -15.74
CA ILE A 315 5.39 10.55 -16.63
C ILE A 315 5.97 11.96 -16.47
N TYR A 316 7.28 12.05 -16.24
CA TYR A 316 7.99 13.32 -16.11
C TYR A 316 8.55 13.77 -17.48
N GLN A 317 7.84 14.67 -18.16
CA GLN A 317 8.22 15.16 -19.51
C GLN A 317 9.45 16.10 -19.50
N VAL A 318 9.69 16.78 -18.38
CA VAL A 318 10.84 17.66 -18.17
C VAL A 318 11.51 17.31 -16.84
N ASP A 319 12.75 17.75 -16.67
CA ASP A 319 13.42 17.67 -15.37
C ASP A 319 12.64 18.48 -14.33
N GLN A 320 12.41 17.86 -13.17
CA GLN A 320 11.70 18.47 -12.05
C GLN A 320 12.48 18.23 -10.75
N TRP A 321 12.07 18.85 -9.65
CA TRP A 321 12.65 18.60 -8.34
C TRP A 321 12.64 17.09 -8.02
N CYS A 322 13.81 16.54 -7.70
CA CYS A 322 14.06 15.11 -7.47
C CYS A 322 13.71 14.14 -8.62
N ARG A 323 13.43 14.60 -9.86
CA ARG A 323 12.93 13.76 -10.96
C ARG A 323 13.56 14.12 -12.30
N LYS A 324 13.82 13.12 -13.14
CA LYS A 324 14.49 13.27 -14.45
C LYS A 324 13.46 13.15 -15.58
N ALA A 325 13.64 13.93 -16.65
CA ALA A 325 12.86 13.78 -17.87
C ALA A 325 12.90 12.34 -18.42
N GLY A 326 11.75 11.84 -18.88
CA GLY A 326 11.58 10.47 -19.38
C GLY A 326 11.45 9.39 -18.32
N THR A 327 11.40 9.74 -17.02
CA THR A 327 11.11 8.77 -15.94
C THR A 327 9.62 8.70 -15.63
N THR A 328 9.18 7.56 -15.09
CA THR A 328 7.78 7.28 -14.76
C THR A 328 7.66 6.75 -13.34
N THR A 329 6.62 7.15 -12.63
CA THR A 329 6.28 6.64 -11.29
C THR A 329 4.82 6.24 -11.21
N HIS A 330 4.52 5.25 -10.37
CA HIS A 330 3.17 4.84 -9.98
C HIS A 330 3.09 4.86 -8.46
N THR A 331 1.89 4.94 -7.88
CA THR A 331 1.70 4.61 -6.46
C THR A 331 1.53 3.10 -6.28
N GLY A 332 1.91 2.58 -5.11
CA GLY A 332 1.48 1.26 -4.68
C GLY A 332 -0.02 1.24 -4.32
N ALA A 333 -0.62 0.06 -4.30
CA ALA A 333 -1.98 -0.15 -3.81
C ALA A 333 -2.14 0.38 -2.37
N GLN A 334 -3.27 1.03 -2.07
CA GLN A 334 -3.51 1.61 -0.74
C GLN A 334 -4.01 0.55 0.27
N ILE A 335 -3.12 -0.37 0.62
CA ILE A 335 -3.32 -1.33 1.73
C ILE A 335 -2.59 -0.85 2.98
N TRP A 336 -3.18 -1.12 4.14
CA TRP A 336 -2.68 -0.77 5.47
C TRP A 336 -2.23 0.70 5.67
N ASN A 337 -2.94 1.66 5.08
CA ASN A 337 -2.38 2.99 4.83
C ASN A 337 -2.19 3.87 6.11
N THR A 338 -0.93 4.18 6.46
CA THR A 338 -0.60 4.93 7.70
C THR A 338 -0.60 6.47 7.60
N GLN A 339 -0.98 7.05 6.46
CA GLN A 339 -1.27 8.49 6.23
C GLN A 339 -1.82 8.73 4.81
N THR A 340 -2.33 9.92 4.47
CA THR A 340 -2.79 10.26 3.09
C THR A 340 -1.70 10.34 2.01
N SER A 341 -0.52 9.72 2.21
CA SER A 341 0.63 9.80 1.31
C SER A 341 1.00 8.44 0.74
N SER A 342 0.69 8.21 -0.53
CA SER A 342 0.98 6.95 -1.23
C SER A 342 2.48 6.73 -1.45
N VAL A 343 2.96 5.50 -1.26
CA VAL A 343 4.35 5.10 -1.57
C VAL A 343 4.48 4.81 -3.07
N SER A 344 5.63 5.14 -3.69
CA SER A 344 5.85 4.98 -5.14
C SER A 344 7.12 4.20 -5.53
N GLN A 345 7.91 3.79 -4.55
CA GLN A 345 9.19 3.08 -4.71
C GLN A 345 9.69 2.58 -3.36
N PRO A 346 10.61 1.60 -3.32
CA PRO A 346 11.41 1.29 -2.14
C PRO A 346 12.12 2.55 -1.60
N TYR A 347 12.46 2.54 -0.31
CA TYR A 347 13.07 3.72 0.32
C TYR A 347 14.35 4.17 -0.39
N LYS A 348 14.41 5.46 -0.73
CA LYS A 348 15.43 6.07 -1.62
C LYS A 348 16.90 5.91 -1.18
N ASN A 349 17.16 5.61 0.10
CA ASN A 349 18.53 5.38 0.60
C ASN A 349 18.92 3.88 0.54
N ALA A 350 17.95 2.97 0.40
CA ALA A 350 18.20 1.54 0.23
C ALA A 350 18.51 1.16 -1.22
N THR A 351 17.95 1.86 -2.21
CA THR A 351 17.91 1.40 -3.62
C THR A 351 19.27 1.07 -4.22
N ALA A 352 20.26 1.96 -4.11
CA ALA A 352 21.60 1.71 -4.66
C ALA A 352 22.32 0.55 -3.95
N VAL A 353 22.20 0.47 -2.62
CA VAL A 353 22.80 -0.60 -1.80
C VAL A 353 22.18 -1.94 -2.11
N THR A 354 20.85 -2.04 -2.15
CA THR A 354 20.13 -3.28 -2.45
C THR A 354 20.40 -3.73 -3.89
N ALA A 355 20.44 -2.80 -4.86
CA ALA A 355 20.82 -3.13 -6.24
C ALA A 355 22.25 -3.70 -6.32
N PHE A 356 23.20 -3.11 -5.58
CA PHE A 356 24.58 -3.60 -5.51
C PHE A 356 24.70 -4.97 -4.82
N LEU A 357 24.19 -5.13 -3.60
CA LEU A 357 24.37 -6.36 -2.82
C LEU A 357 23.75 -7.57 -3.54
N TYR A 358 22.55 -7.42 -4.10
CA TYR A 358 21.84 -8.52 -4.76
C TYR A 358 22.10 -8.64 -6.26
N GLN A 359 22.83 -7.70 -6.87
CA GLN A 359 22.89 -7.52 -8.33
C GLN A 359 21.49 -7.47 -8.97
N ASP A 360 20.54 -6.83 -8.28
CA ASP A 360 19.13 -6.83 -8.66
C ASP A 360 18.82 -5.75 -9.71
N SER A 361 18.55 -6.21 -10.94
CA SER A 361 18.16 -5.35 -12.05
C SER A 361 16.80 -4.65 -11.84
N LYS A 362 15.91 -5.20 -11.01
CA LYS A 362 14.62 -4.56 -10.66
C LYS A 362 14.82 -3.44 -9.65
N MET A 363 15.72 -3.59 -8.68
CA MET A 363 16.11 -2.48 -7.81
C MET A 363 16.89 -1.40 -8.59
N GLN A 364 17.76 -1.81 -9.51
CA GLN A 364 18.49 -0.89 -10.38
C GLN A 364 17.55 -0.05 -11.28
N TYR A 365 16.38 -0.58 -11.66
CA TYR A 365 15.33 0.23 -12.30
C TYR A 365 14.88 1.40 -11.40
N TYR A 366 14.70 1.19 -10.09
CA TYR A 366 14.37 2.26 -9.15
C TYR A 366 15.51 3.26 -8.93
N VAL A 367 16.79 2.84 -9.04
CA VAL A 367 17.91 3.80 -9.04
C VAL A 367 17.88 4.69 -10.29
N LYS A 368 17.58 4.12 -11.46
CA LYS A 368 17.58 4.83 -12.75
C LYS A 368 16.30 5.65 -13.03
N ASN A 369 15.15 5.26 -12.47
CA ASN A 369 13.83 5.86 -12.75
C ASN A 369 13.08 6.40 -11.52
N GLY A 370 13.51 6.03 -10.31
CA GLY A 370 12.97 6.54 -9.06
C GLY A 370 13.51 7.93 -8.71
N MET A 371 13.52 8.27 -7.42
CA MET A 371 13.92 9.59 -6.92
C MET A 371 15.40 9.86 -7.23
N GLN A 372 15.67 10.93 -7.96
CA GLN A 372 17.02 11.30 -8.42
C GLN A 372 17.63 12.33 -7.45
N LYS A 373 18.46 11.89 -6.50
CA LYS A 373 19.02 12.76 -5.45
C LYS A 373 19.84 13.93 -6.01
N ASP A 374 20.53 13.75 -7.13
CA ASP A 374 21.27 14.79 -7.86
C ASP A 374 20.38 15.90 -8.47
N ARG A 375 19.05 15.74 -8.39
CA ARG A 375 18.03 16.69 -8.81
C ARG A 375 17.18 17.22 -7.66
N CYS A 376 17.46 16.80 -6.43
CA CYS A 376 16.80 17.29 -5.21
C CYS A 376 17.38 18.60 -4.67
N GLY A 377 18.18 19.31 -5.48
CA GLY A 377 18.84 20.56 -5.08
C GLY A 377 19.97 20.38 -4.05
N ALA A 378 20.71 21.46 -3.82
CA ALA A 378 21.66 21.55 -2.74
C ALA A 378 20.95 21.37 -1.38
N PRO A 379 21.58 20.71 -0.38
CA PRO A 379 22.99 20.29 -0.36
C PRO A 379 23.27 18.86 -0.87
N TYR A 380 22.34 18.22 -1.59
CA TYR A 380 22.50 16.85 -2.11
C TYR A 380 22.80 15.78 -1.04
N ASN A 381 22.25 15.96 0.18
CA ASN A 381 22.39 15.00 1.27
C ASN A 381 22.00 13.58 0.81
N ASP A 382 22.68 12.58 1.35
CA ASP A 382 22.50 11.15 1.04
C ASP A 382 22.90 10.74 -0.40
N LEU A 383 23.38 11.64 -1.27
CA LEU A 383 23.88 11.28 -2.62
C LEU A 383 25.17 10.43 -2.58
N PHE A 384 25.82 10.31 -1.41
CA PHE A 384 26.92 9.37 -1.21
C PHE A 384 26.50 7.91 -1.42
N TRP A 385 25.22 7.55 -1.25
CA TRP A 385 24.73 6.19 -1.50
C TRP A 385 24.91 5.79 -2.98
N GLU A 386 24.45 6.62 -3.91
CA GLU A 386 24.65 6.42 -5.34
C GLU A 386 26.13 6.53 -5.71
N LEU A 387 26.87 7.46 -5.10
CA LEU A 387 28.30 7.66 -5.37
C LEU A 387 29.15 6.43 -4.98
N ILE A 388 28.78 5.72 -3.90
CA ILE A 388 29.46 4.51 -3.42
C ILE A 388 28.92 3.23 -4.07
N TYR A 389 27.60 3.12 -4.28
CA TYR A 389 26.93 1.84 -4.60
C TYR A 389 26.23 1.75 -5.95
N PHE A 390 26.14 2.82 -6.74
CA PHE A 390 25.66 2.66 -8.11
C PHE A 390 26.67 1.87 -8.96
N GLU A 391 26.23 0.78 -9.59
CA GLU A 391 26.97 0.10 -10.65
C GLU A 391 26.33 0.43 -12.00
N ASP A 392 27.05 1.12 -12.89
CA ASP A 392 26.49 1.58 -14.15
C ASP A 392 26.34 0.47 -15.20
N THR A 393 27.12 -0.60 -15.08
CA THR A 393 27.05 -1.83 -15.88
C THR A 393 25.84 -2.71 -15.52
N LEU A 394 25.25 -2.55 -14.32
CA LEU A 394 24.11 -3.37 -13.90
C LEU A 394 22.87 -3.05 -14.75
N SER A 395 22.28 -4.11 -15.32
CA SER A 395 21.07 -4.06 -16.16
C SER A 395 19.86 -3.54 -15.37
N SER A 396 18.79 -3.14 -16.07
CA SER A 396 17.61 -2.52 -15.47
C SER A 396 16.37 -3.22 -15.98
N SER A 397 15.62 -3.86 -15.07
CA SER A 397 14.41 -4.63 -15.38
C SER A 397 13.15 -3.82 -15.02
N PRO A 398 12.42 -3.25 -15.99
CA PRO A 398 11.18 -2.51 -15.76
C PRO A 398 10.01 -3.39 -15.28
N PRO A 399 8.92 -2.78 -14.75
CA PRO A 399 7.78 -3.51 -14.22
C PRO A 399 7.10 -4.45 -15.22
N ASN A 400 7.09 -4.09 -16.51
CA ASN A 400 6.41 -4.84 -17.57
C ASN A 400 7.08 -6.18 -17.96
N GLU A 401 8.26 -6.48 -17.40
CA GLU A 401 8.89 -7.80 -17.49
C GLU A 401 8.35 -8.79 -16.44
N ASN A 402 7.50 -8.35 -15.50
CA ASN A 402 6.86 -9.25 -14.55
C ASN A 402 5.58 -9.89 -15.15
N PRO A 403 5.18 -11.09 -14.67
CA PRO A 403 3.88 -11.68 -15.00
C PRO A 403 2.71 -10.74 -14.67
N THR A 404 1.58 -10.91 -15.36
CA THR A 404 0.37 -10.11 -15.10
C THR A 404 -0.44 -10.60 -13.90
N ALA A 405 0.01 -11.65 -13.20
CA ALA A 405 -0.36 -11.89 -11.80
C ALA A 405 0.78 -12.55 -11.01
N SER A 406 0.88 -12.20 -9.73
CA SER A 406 1.87 -12.76 -8.79
C SER A 406 1.26 -12.90 -7.39
N TYR A 407 1.43 -14.08 -6.79
CA TYR A 407 1.16 -14.35 -5.38
C TYR A 407 2.44 -14.20 -4.56
N PHE A 408 2.39 -13.39 -3.50
CA PHE A 408 3.46 -13.19 -2.51
C PHE A 408 3.05 -13.86 -1.19
N SER A 409 3.74 -14.94 -0.81
CA SER A 409 3.30 -15.81 0.29
C SER A 409 3.47 -15.19 1.67
N GLY A 410 4.46 -14.31 1.86
CA GLY A 410 4.71 -13.64 3.15
C GLY A 410 3.54 -12.78 3.61
N PRO A 411 3.21 -11.68 2.91
CA PRO A 411 2.05 -10.85 3.24
C PRO A 411 0.70 -11.51 2.88
N GLY A 412 0.71 -12.65 2.16
CA GLY A 412 -0.49 -13.29 1.64
C GLY A 412 -1.23 -12.43 0.63
N ILE A 413 -0.51 -11.86 -0.34
CA ILE A 413 -1.06 -10.92 -1.32
C ILE A 413 -1.00 -11.52 -2.71
N VAL A 414 -2.13 -11.52 -3.43
CA VAL A 414 -2.17 -11.77 -4.87
C VAL A 414 -2.42 -10.46 -5.60
N THR A 415 -1.47 -10.05 -6.43
CA THR A 415 -1.65 -8.93 -7.39
C THR A 415 -2.01 -9.49 -8.75
N MET A 416 -2.92 -8.85 -9.48
CA MET A 416 -3.32 -9.26 -10.83
C MET A 416 -3.70 -8.06 -11.69
N ARG A 417 -3.41 -8.12 -12.98
CA ARG A 417 -3.69 -7.08 -13.97
C ARG A 417 -4.02 -7.65 -15.35
N SER A 418 -4.70 -6.87 -16.19
CA SER A 418 -4.89 -7.22 -17.60
C SER A 418 -3.56 -7.21 -18.35
N ASP A 419 -2.79 -6.15 -18.15
CA ASP A 419 -1.53 -5.82 -18.82
C ASP A 419 -0.76 -4.77 -17.99
N TRP A 420 0.32 -4.20 -18.55
CA TRP A 420 1.17 -3.21 -17.88
C TRP A 420 0.99 -1.76 -18.38
N SER A 421 -0.05 -1.47 -19.16
CA SER A 421 -0.40 -0.09 -19.52
C SER A 421 -1.14 0.63 -18.39
N LYS A 422 -1.09 1.96 -18.37
CA LYS A 422 -1.80 2.79 -17.38
C LYS A 422 -3.34 2.59 -17.33
N ASN A 423 -3.92 2.06 -18.40
CA ASN A 423 -5.37 1.80 -18.52
C ASN A 423 -5.75 0.37 -18.09
N ALA A 424 -4.78 -0.43 -17.66
CA ALA A 424 -5.01 -1.81 -17.26
C ALA A 424 -6.01 -1.92 -16.10
N THR A 425 -6.84 -2.95 -16.15
CA THR A 425 -7.55 -3.43 -14.95
C THR A 425 -6.51 -3.93 -13.96
N PHE A 426 -6.64 -3.60 -12.68
CA PHE A 426 -5.75 -4.05 -11.62
C PHE A 426 -6.56 -4.45 -10.38
N GLY A 427 -6.22 -5.61 -9.82
CA GLY A 427 -6.79 -6.15 -8.60
C GLY A 427 -5.72 -6.59 -7.61
N VAL A 428 -6.03 -6.45 -6.32
CA VAL A 428 -5.25 -6.99 -5.21
C VAL A 428 -6.17 -7.82 -4.33
N PHE A 429 -5.78 -9.03 -3.97
CA PHE A 429 -6.50 -9.91 -3.04
C PHE A 429 -5.60 -10.26 -1.85
N LEU A 430 -6.16 -10.29 -0.63
CA LEU A 430 -5.42 -10.42 0.62
C LEU A 430 -5.94 -11.57 1.49
N ALA A 431 -5.10 -12.57 1.74
CA ALA A 431 -5.26 -13.59 2.78
C ALA A 431 -3.87 -14.07 3.22
N GLY A 432 -3.37 -13.53 4.33
CA GLY A 432 -2.06 -13.86 4.88
C GLY A 432 -2.02 -13.74 6.41
N GLU A 433 -0.86 -14.04 6.96
CA GLU A 433 -0.57 -13.98 8.40
C GLU A 433 -0.69 -12.56 8.98
N GLY A 434 -0.87 -12.46 10.30
CA GLY A 434 -0.84 -11.22 11.08
C GLY A 434 0.57 -10.65 11.21
N ILE A 435 1.11 -10.11 10.12
CA ILE A 435 2.42 -9.46 10.09
C ILE A 435 2.28 -8.01 10.57
N SER A 436 3.05 -7.67 11.61
CA SER A 436 3.15 -6.32 12.15
C SER A 436 1.85 -5.77 12.73
N ARG A 437 1.25 -4.74 12.10
CA ARG A 437 -0.01 -4.09 12.50
C ARG A 437 -1.09 -4.40 11.47
N ARG A 438 -1.28 -5.67 11.13
CA ARG A 438 -2.21 -6.04 10.05
C ARG A 438 -3.63 -5.64 10.46
N PHE A 439 -4.40 -5.18 9.50
CA PHE A 439 -5.80 -4.83 9.75
C PHE A 439 -6.67 -6.09 9.66
N GLU A 440 -7.90 -5.99 10.15
CA GLU A 440 -8.94 -7.02 10.03
C GLU A 440 -9.43 -7.19 8.58
N ASP A 441 -8.51 -7.54 7.67
CA ASP A 441 -8.67 -7.52 6.22
C ASP A 441 -8.49 -8.87 5.53
N ALA A 442 -8.56 -9.97 6.28
CA ALA A 442 -8.56 -11.30 5.71
C ALA A 442 -9.70 -11.47 4.67
N ASN A 443 -9.37 -12.10 3.55
CA ASN A 443 -10.18 -12.22 2.35
C ASN A 443 -10.61 -10.89 1.69
N SER A 444 -10.03 -9.73 2.07
CA SER A 444 -10.35 -8.45 1.42
C SER A 444 -9.69 -8.31 0.03
N PHE A 445 -10.19 -7.36 -0.77
CA PHE A 445 -9.67 -7.07 -2.11
C PHE A 445 -9.73 -5.58 -2.45
N LEU A 446 -8.99 -5.15 -3.48
CA LEU A 446 -9.06 -3.82 -4.10
C LEU A 446 -9.15 -3.99 -5.62
N ILE A 447 -9.88 -3.11 -6.30
CA ILE A 447 -10.06 -3.14 -7.77
C ILE A 447 -10.03 -1.71 -8.35
N SER A 448 -9.25 -1.53 -9.42
CA SER A 448 -9.17 -0.27 -10.19
C SER A 448 -9.09 -0.52 -11.70
N ARG A 449 -9.56 0.46 -12.50
CA ARG A 449 -9.37 0.52 -13.96
C ARG A 449 -9.59 1.96 -14.44
N ASN A 450 -8.60 2.58 -15.06
CA ASN A 450 -8.54 4.02 -15.42
C ASN A 450 -8.69 5.02 -14.25
N THR A 451 -9.27 4.59 -13.12
CA THR A 451 -9.46 5.29 -11.85
C THR A 451 -9.53 4.24 -10.73
N GLU A 452 -9.46 4.68 -9.48
CA GLU A 452 -9.75 3.87 -8.31
C GLU A 452 -11.27 3.59 -8.25
N VAL A 453 -11.67 2.34 -7.98
CA VAL A 453 -13.10 1.95 -8.04
C VAL A 453 -13.56 1.34 -6.72
N ILE A 454 -12.85 0.31 -6.25
CA ILE A 454 -13.12 -0.42 -5.00
C ILE A 454 -11.85 -0.36 -4.14
N PRO A 455 -11.67 0.69 -3.32
CA PRO A 455 -10.55 0.83 -2.39
C PRO A 455 -10.84 0.13 -1.05
N HIS A 456 -9.85 0.02 -0.18
CA HIS A 456 -10.10 -0.12 1.26
C HIS A 456 -10.54 1.24 1.85
N ALA A 457 -11.43 1.25 2.84
CA ALA A 457 -11.95 2.49 3.39
C ALA A 457 -11.06 3.11 4.49
N GLY A 458 -11.07 4.44 4.54
CA GLY A 458 -10.42 5.25 5.58
C GLY A 458 -8.89 5.30 5.52
N SER A 459 -8.28 6.00 6.48
CA SER A 459 -6.82 6.09 6.67
C SER A 459 -6.45 6.39 8.13
N ARG A 460 -5.15 6.40 8.46
CA ARG A 460 -4.69 6.82 9.81
C ARG A 460 -4.63 8.35 9.98
N ILE A 461 -5.73 8.93 10.44
CA ILE A 461 -5.91 10.36 10.77
C ILE A 461 -5.76 10.57 12.29
N ARG A 462 -5.33 11.76 12.75
CA ARG A 462 -4.94 12.01 14.17
C ARG A 462 -5.35 13.40 14.69
N ASN A 463 -4.83 13.76 15.87
CA ASN A 463 -4.80 15.09 16.51
C ASN A 463 -6.12 15.65 17.06
N ASN A 464 -7.29 15.13 16.69
CA ASN A 464 -8.55 15.36 17.42
C ASN A 464 -9.25 14.02 17.74
N LYS A 465 -10.36 14.05 18.50
CA LYS A 465 -11.08 12.84 18.95
C LYS A 465 -11.73 12.05 17.81
N ASP A 466 -12.29 12.73 16.82
CA ASP A 466 -13.05 12.10 15.72
C ASP A 466 -12.12 11.51 14.66
N ASN A 467 -11.03 12.21 14.37
CA ASN A 467 -9.89 11.72 13.61
C ASN A 467 -9.22 10.51 14.28
N GLN A 468 -9.06 10.57 15.61
CA GLN A 468 -8.62 9.43 16.42
C GLN A 468 -9.60 8.25 16.25
N LYS A 469 -10.91 8.48 16.45
CA LYS A 469 -11.96 7.48 16.24
C LYS A 469 -11.93 6.89 14.81
N HIS A 470 -11.62 7.69 13.78
CA HIS A 470 -11.51 7.21 12.40
C HIS A 470 -10.41 6.14 12.22
N LEU A 471 -9.28 6.24 12.92
CA LEU A 471 -8.28 5.15 12.95
C LEU A 471 -8.89 3.85 13.48
N TRP A 472 -9.77 3.91 14.50
CA TRP A 472 -10.45 2.71 14.98
C TRP A 472 -11.32 2.07 13.91
N TYR A 473 -11.98 2.83 13.03
CA TYR A 473 -12.71 2.24 11.90
C TYR A 473 -11.76 1.64 10.85
N HIS A 474 -10.70 2.37 10.51
CA HIS A 474 -9.77 2.02 9.43
C HIS A 474 -9.02 0.69 9.64
N VAL A 475 -8.81 0.24 10.88
CA VAL A 475 -8.16 -1.05 11.17
C VAL A 475 -9.11 -2.26 11.16
N ARG A 476 -10.42 -2.04 10.98
CA ARG A 476 -11.49 -3.05 11.21
C ARG A 476 -12.08 -3.58 9.92
N SER A 477 -12.69 -4.77 9.96
CA SER A 477 -13.40 -5.34 8.79
C SER A 477 -14.54 -4.46 8.28
N ALA A 478 -15.07 -3.55 9.12
CA ALA A 478 -16.05 -2.54 8.72
C ALA A 478 -15.55 -1.52 7.68
N SER A 479 -14.24 -1.48 7.44
CA SER A 479 -13.55 -0.64 6.45
C SER A 479 -12.86 -1.44 5.34
N LYS A 480 -13.23 -2.71 5.18
CA LYS A 480 -12.59 -3.69 4.29
C LYS A 480 -13.64 -4.36 3.42
N ASN A 481 -13.21 -4.81 2.25
CA ASN A 481 -14.06 -5.42 1.23
C ASN A 481 -14.22 -6.93 1.53
N THR A 482 -14.70 -7.26 2.72
CA THR A 482 -14.78 -8.62 3.28
C THR A 482 -16.16 -8.87 3.92
N LEU A 483 -16.34 -9.94 4.69
CA LEU A 483 -17.60 -10.23 5.38
C LEU A 483 -17.60 -9.78 6.84
N LYS A 484 -18.77 -9.34 7.30
CA LYS A 484 -19.10 -9.15 8.72
C LYS A 484 -20.11 -10.22 9.15
N ILE A 485 -19.80 -10.94 10.22
CA ILE A 485 -20.65 -11.96 10.84
C ILE A 485 -20.97 -11.48 12.25
N PHE A 486 -22.23 -11.11 12.46
CA PHE A 486 -22.72 -10.50 13.69
C PHE A 486 -23.23 -11.57 14.67
N ASP A 487 -22.45 -11.81 15.71
CA ASP A 487 -22.80 -12.64 16.87
C ASP A 487 -23.10 -11.72 18.07
N PRO A 488 -24.36 -11.62 18.54
CA PRO A 488 -24.73 -10.80 19.70
C PRO A 488 -24.13 -11.26 21.05
N GLY A 489 -23.59 -12.47 21.11
CA GLY A 489 -22.87 -13.04 22.25
C GLY A 489 -21.37 -12.72 22.25
N GLU A 490 -20.80 -12.29 21.12
CA GLU A 490 -19.36 -12.35 20.83
C GLU A 490 -18.46 -11.81 21.96
N SER A 491 -17.40 -12.58 22.23
CA SER A 491 -16.39 -12.33 23.24
C SER A 491 -15.00 -12.23 22.62
N TYR A 492 -14.07 -11.60 23.34
CA TYR A 492 -12.64 -11.68 23.02
C TYR A 492 -12.10 -13.05 23.45
N ASP A 493 -12.46 -14.08 22.69
CA ASP A 493 -12.17 -15.50 22.93
C ASP A 493 -10.70 -15.85 22.63
N ILE A 494 -9.78 -15.15 23.29
CA ILE A 494 -8.33 -15.36 23.20
C ILE A 494 -7.81 -15.93 24.53
N GLU A 495 -7.16 -17.09 24.45
CA GLU A 495 -6.48 -17.72 25.58
C GLU A 495 -5.25 -16.90 26.02
N SER A 496 -4.76 -17.12 27.24
CA SER A 496 -3.52 -16.48 27.75
C SER A 496 -2.24 -16.82 26.97
N ASN A 497 -2.33 -17.77 26.04
CA ASN A 497 -1.26 -18.14 25.12
C ASN A 497 -1.41 -17.50 23.72
N GLY A 498 -2.48 -16.74 23.47
CA GLY A 498 -2.77 -16.06 22.19
C GLY A 498 -3.62 -16.85 21.18
N LYS A 499 -3.96 -18.12 21.45
CA LYS A 499 -4.86 -18.92 20.59
C LYS A 499 -6.32 -18.51 20.74
N ILE A 500 -7.11 -18.84 19.73
CA ILE A 500 -8.57 -18.73 19.77
C ILE A 500 -9.12 -19.84 20.66
N GLY A 501 -9.74 -19.45 21.78
CA GLY A 501 -10.33 -20.35 22.78
C GLY A 501 -11.70 -20.89 22.36
N GLU A 502 -12.46 -21.41 23.31
CA GLU A 502 -13.87 -21.76 23.06
C GLU A 502 -14.76 -20.52 22.89
N LEU A 503 -15.85 -20.67 22.15
CA LEU A 503 -16.84 -19.62 21.95
C LEU A 503 -17.37 -19.11 23.30
N TYR A 504 -17.37 -17.79 23.49
CA TYR A 504 -17.77 -17.10 24.72
C TYR A 504 -16.89 -17.39 25.96
N SER A 505 -15.71 -17.99 25.79
CA SER A 505 -14.76 -18.21 26.89
C SER A 505 -14.11 -16.92 27.39
N GLY A 506 -14.02 -15.91 26.52
CA GLY A 506 -13.40 -14.62 26.80
C GLY A 506 -14.36 -13.58 27.38
N LYS A 507 -13.84 -12.35 27.53
CA LYS A 507 -14.67 -11.21 27.95
C LYS A 507 -15.55 -10.74 26.80
N LYS A 508 -16.87 -10.66 27.05
CA LYS A 508 -17.86 -10.18 26.09
C LYS A 508 -17.50 -8.80 25.53
N LEU A 509 -17.61 -8.65 24.21
CA LEU A 509 -17.43 -7.38 23.51
C LEU A 509 -18.56 -6.40 23.87
N VAL A 510 -18.21 -5.12 24.02
CA VAL A 510 -19.22 -4.06 24.14
C VAL A 510 -19.90 -3.81 22.80
N THR A 511 -21.17 -3.42 22.83
CA THR A 511 -22.03 -3.32 21.64
C THR A 511 -21.38 -2.48 20.54
N SER A 512 -20.84 -1.30 20.86
CA SER A 512 -20.20 -0.38 19.90
C SER A 512 -18.93 -0.92 19.23
N ASP A 513 -18.35 -1.98 19.78
CA ASP A 513 -17.09 -2.56 19.29
C ASP A 513 -17.31 -3.86 18.50
N ASN A 514 -18.47 -4.50 18.69
CA ASN A 514 -18.94 -5.59 17.86
C ASN A 514 -19.55 -5.04 16.56
N LEU A 515 -18.66 -4.81 15.59
CA LEU A 515 -18.99 -4.47 14.20
C LEU A 515 -19.11 -5.73 13.30
N GLY A 516 -19.25 -6.92 13.91
CA GLY A 516 -19.28 -8.21 13.20
C GLY A 516 -17.96 -8.62 12.54
N GLY A 517 -16.84 -7.95 12.83
CA GLY A 517 -15.55 -8.16 12.17
C GLY A 517 -14.80 -9.42 12.59
N GLN A 518 -13.51 -9.42 12.24
CA GLN A 518 -12.50 -10.41 12.62
C GLN A 518 -12.02 -10.18 14.08
N ILE A 519 -11.24 -11.12 14.64
CA ILE A 519 -10.64 -10.96 15.97
C ILE A 519 -9.48 -9.98 15.90
N PHE A 520 -9.45 -9.07 16.87
CA PHE A 520 -8.43 -8.04 16.98
C PHE A 520 -7.05 -8.57 17.42
N GLU A 521 -6.01 -8.00 16.80
CA GLU A 521 -4.62 -8.01 17.29
C GLU A 521 -4.48 -7.24 18.62
N VAL A 522 -5.12 -6.06 18.68
CA VAL A 522 -5.15 -5.15 19.83
C VAL A 522 -6.33 -5.44 20.75
N SER A 523 -6.15 -5.33 22.06
CA SER A 523 -7.25 -5.45 23.02
C SER A 523 -8.50 -4.65 22.59
N PRO A 524 -9.72 -5.24 22.57
CA PRO A 524 -10.97 -4.51 22.35
C PRO A 524 -11.31 -3.61 23.54
N SER A 525 -12.36 -2.80 23.37
CA SER A 525 -12.85 -1.90 24.41
C SER A 525 -13.64 -2.60 25.51
N ASN A 526 -13.41 -2.16 26.75
CA ASN A 526 -14.18 -2.59 27.91
C ASN A 526 -15.44 -1.75 28.21
N LYS A 527 -15.62 -0.64 27.48
CA LYS A 527 -16.65 0.37 27.75
C LYS A 527 -17.36 0.77 26.46
N ASP A 528 -18.67 0.60 26.42
CA ASP A 528 -19.49 0.99 25.27
C ASP A 528 -19.30 2.49 24.94
N LEU A 529 -19.24 2.78 23.64
CA LEU A 529 -18.88 4.07 23.04
C LEU A 529 -17.46 4.59 23.32
N CYS A 530 -16.58 3.82 23.99
CA CYS A 530 -15.15 4.08 23.94
C CYS A 530 -14.48 3.26 22.83
N PHE A 531 -14.02 3.93 21.78
CA PHE A 531 -13.24 3.30 20.71
C PHE A 531 -11.76 3.26 21.13
N ASN A 532 -11.14 2.07 21.20
CA ASN A 532 -9.92 1.88 21.98
C ASN A 532 -8.66 2.34 21.25
N LEU A 533 -8.19 3.53 21.60
CA LEU A 533 -7.03 4.16 20.97
C LEU A 533 -5.93 4.38 22.00
N ASP A 534 -4.70 4.00 21.66
CA ASP A 534 -3.55 3.94 22.57
C ASP A 534 -3.86 3.14 23.85
N GLN A 535 -4.64 2.06 23.75
CA GLN A 535 -5.06 1.17 24.84
C GLN A 535 -5.83 1.83 26.02
N LYS A 536 -6.30 3.08 25.88
CA LYS A 536 -6.93 3.86 26.97
C LYS A 536 -8.24 3.27 27.53
N CYS A 537 -8.90 2.37 26.81
CA CYS A 537 -10.10 1.64 27.25
C CYS A 537 -9.94 0.11 27.12
N ALA A 538 -8.69 -0.37 27.07
CA ALA A 538 -8.34 -1.78 26.89
C ALA A 538 -8.77 -2.68 28.07
N ILE A 539 -8.73 -4.00 27.82
CA ILE A 539 -8.82 -5.08 28.81
C ILE A 539 -7.45 -5.65 29.21
N ALA A 540 -6.36 -5.02 28.75
CA ALA A 540 -4.95 -5.37 29.03
C ALA A 540 -4.47 -6.76 28.52
N ASN A 541 -5.28 -7.44 27.71
CA ASN A 541 -4.90 -8.66 27.01
C ASN A 541 -4.81 -8.37 25.51
N ASP A 542 -3.59 -8.33 24.97
CA ASP A 542 -3.35 -8.35 23.52
C ASP A 542 -3.16 -9.81 23.03
N ARG A 543 -3.25 -10.06 21.72
CA ARG A 543 -3.03 -11.39 21.13
C ARG A 543 -1.53 -11.76 21.06
N VAL A 544 -0.89 -11.86 22.22
CA VAL A 544 0.55 -12.15 22.37
C VAL A 544 0.79 -13.52 23.00
N GLY A 545 1.76 -14.28 22.49
CA GLY A 545 2.14 -15.55 23.13
C GLY A 545 3.17 -16.40 22.38
N ASN A 546 3.90 -17.22 23.13
CA ASN A 546 5.02 -18.04 22.65
C ASN A 546 4.61 -19.26 21.80
N VAL A 547 3.31 -19.51 21.62
CA VAL A 547 2.79 -20.63 20.81
C VAL A 547 2.89 -20.36 19.30
N PHE A 548 3.03 -19.08 18.93
CA PHE A 548 3.21 -18.66 17.55
C PHE A 548 4.72 -18.54 17.27
N PRO A 549 5.26 -19.26 16.26
CA PRO A 549 6.66 -19.11 15.90
C PRO A 549 6.99 -17.64 15.66
N LEU A 550 8.15 -17.16 16.14
CA LEU A 550 8.62 -15.79 15.90
C LEU A 550 7.64 -14.65 16.29
N GLY A 551 6.56 -14.93 17.03
CA GLY A 551 5.53 -13.95 17.40
C GLY A 551 4.52 -13.57 16.31
N ILE A 552 4.56 -14.20 15.12
CA ILE A 552 3.55 -13.99 14.06
C ILE A 552 2.50 -15.10 14.15
N TYR A 553 1.23 -14.73 14.27
CA TYR A 553 0.09 -15.65 14.24
C TYR A 553 -0.57 -15.69 12.87
N GLU A 554 -1.19 -16.83 12.58
CA GLU A 554 -2.03 -16.97 11.40
C GLU A 554 -3.38 -16.26 11.59
N THR A 555 -3.84 -15.65 10.50
CA THR A 555 -5.14 -14.98 10.35
C THR A 555 -5.87 -15.49 9.11
N ALA A 556 -5.17 -15.70 8.00
CA ALA A 556 -5.76 -16.20 6.77
C ALA A 556 -4.68 -16.67 5.81
N ASN A 557 -4.99 -17.62 4.93
CA ASN A 557 -4.02 -18.16 4.00
C ASN A 557 -4.60 -18.18 2.58
N ILE A 558 -3.79 -17.79 1.59
CA ILE A 558 -4.05 -18.19 0.20
C ILE A 558 -3.84 -19.71 0.14
N ILE A 559 -4.91 -20.47 -0.07
CA ILE A 559 -4.88 -21.94 -0.15
C ILE A 559 -4.82 -22.45 -1.59
N LYS A 560 -5.09 -21.59 -2.58
CA LYS A 560 -4.93 -21.89 -4.02
C LYS A 560 -4.51 -20.63 -4.78
N PHE A 561 -3.61 -20.77 -5.75
CA PHE A 561 -3.30 -19.73 -6.72
C PHE A 561 -2.95 -20.37 -8.08
N GLU A 562 -3.69 -20.00 -9.12
CA GLU A 562 -3.42 -20.40 -10.51
C GLU A 562 -3.56 -19.19 -11.44
N HIS A 563 -2.61 -19.05 -12.38
CA HIS A 563 -2.58 -17.94 -13.32
C HIS A 563 -2.30 -18.45 -14.73
N GLN A 564 -3.25 -18.22 -15.63
CA GLN A 564 -3.09 -18.43 -17.07
C GLN A 564 -2.90 -17.07 -17.76
N PRO A 565 -1.70 -16.74 -18.28
CA PRO A 565 -1.43 -15.44 -18.91
C PRO A 565 -2.39 -15.15 -20.08
N GLY A 566 -2.95 -13.94 -20.11
CA GLY A 566 -3.92 -13.52 -21.13
C GLY A 566 -5.35 -14.03 -20.92
N ASP A 567 -5.54 -15.07 -20.10
CA ASP A 567 -6.82 -15.74 -19.84
C ASP A 567 -7.33 -15.38 -18.44
N TYR A 568 -7.12 -16.20 -17.41
CA TYR A 568 -7.61 -15.94 -16.05
C TYR A 568 -6.52 -15.84 -14.96
N THR A 569 -6.93 -15.39 -13.78
CA THR A 569 -6.20 -15.54 -12.52
C THR A 569 -7.21 -16.00 -11.48
N TYR A 570 -6.96 -17.16 -10.88
CA TYR A 570 -7.82 -17.75 -9.87
C TYR A 570 -7.05 -17.85 -8.56
N THR A 571 -7.66 -17.41 -7.47
CA THR A 571 -7.08 -17.54 -6.14
C THR A 571 -8.16 -17.83 -5.11
N VAL A 572 -7.82 -18.55 -4.05
CA VAL A 572 -8.73 -18.83 -2.93
C VAL A 572 -8.03 -18.48 -1.63
N GLY A 573 -8.71 -17.69 -0.79
CA GLY A 573 -8.29 -17.40 0.57
C GLY A 573 -9.21 -18.09 1.58
N ASP A 574 -8.62 -18.74 2.57
CA ASP A 574 -9.29 -19.20 3.78
C ASP A 574 -9.05 -18.16 4.88
N ALA A 575 -10.12 -17.54 5.39
CA ALA A 575 -10.08 -16.54 6.45
C ALA A 575 -10.71 -17.05 7.75
N SER A 576 -10.93 -18.35 7.90
CA SER A 576 -11.60 -18.94 9.07
C SER A 576 -10.85 -18.61 10.37
N ALA A 577 -9.51 -18.62 10.34
CA ALA A 577 -8.65 -18.26 11.47
C ALA A 577 -8.67 -16.76 11.85
N ALA A 578 -9.30 -15.89 11.04
CA ALA A 578 -9.46 -14.48 11.35
C ALA A 578 -10.67 -14.22 12.25
N TYR A 579 -11.64 -15.14 12.35
CA TYR A 579 -12.86 -14.94 13.13
C TYR A 579 -12.82 -15.74 14.43
N SER A 580 -13.62 -15.31 15.41
CA SER A 580 -13.96 -16.14 16.57
C SER A 580 -14.69 -17.41 16.11
N LYS A 581 -14.84 -18.40 16.99
CA LYS A 581 -15.57 -19.65 16.71
C LYS A 581 -17.06 -19.46 16.34
N LYS A 582 -17.53 -18.22 16.17
CA LYS A 582 -18.81 -17.88 15.50
C LYS A 582 -18.87 -18.35 14.04
N VAL A 583 -17.70 -18.56 13.41
CA VAL A 583 -17.53 -19.11 12.06
C VAL A 583 -16.94 -20.52 12.16
N ASP A 584 -17.52 -21.46 11.40
CA ASP A 584 -17.00 -22.82 11.17
C ASP A 584 -15.98 -22.78 10.02
N TYR A 585 -16.34 -22.14 8.89
CA TYR A 585 -15.37 -21.75 7.86
C TYR A 585 -15.81 -20.52 7.06
N PHE A 586 -14.83 -19.79 6.51
CA PHE A 586 -15.04 -18.75 5.49
C PHE A 586 -13.95 -18.84 4.41
N GLU A 587 -14.35 -19.31 3.22
CA GLU A 587 -13.54 -19.31 2.01
C GLU A 587 -14.05 -18.25 1.02
N ARG A 588 -13.12 -17.58 0.33
CA ARG A 588 -13.40 -16.69 -0.81
C ARG A 588 -12.64 -17.18 -2.04
N GLU A 589 -13.37 -17.56 -3.09
CA GLU A 589 -12.80 -17.75 -4.43
C GLU A 589 -12.88 -16.43 -5.21
N PHE A 590 -11.73 -15.98 -5.71
CA PHE A 590 -11.59 -14.72 -6.44
C PHE A 590 -10.99 -15.02 -7.82
N LEU A 591 -11.82 -14.90 -8.85
CA LEU A 591 -11.50 -15.24 -10.24
C LEU A 591 -11.52 -13.97 -11.10
N PHE A 592 -10.36 -13.57 -11.61
CA PHE A 592 -10.24 -12.49 -12.59
C PHE A 592 -10.16 -13.08 -14.00
N ILE A 593 -11.21 -12.87 -14.80
CA ILE A 593 -11.28 -13.21 -16.22
C ILE A 593 -10.85 -11.96 -17.01
N ARG A 594 -9.83 -12.08 -17.86
CA ARG A 594 -9.29 -10.93 -18.58
C ARG A 594 -10.23 -10.45 -19.70
N PRO A 595 -10.22 -9.14 -20.00
CA PRO A 595 -9.36 -8.11 -19.42
C PRO A 595 -9.93 -7.42 -18.17
N ASP A 596 -11.19 -7.64 -17.79
CA ASP A 596 -11.93 -6.66 -16.98
C ASP A 596 -13.13 -7.20 -16.18
N VAL A 597 -13.18 -8.50 -15.90
CA VAL A 597 -14.24 -9.14 -15.11
C VAL A 597 -13.69 -9.85 -13.88
N PHE A 598 -14.24 -9.56 -12.71
CA PHE A 598 -13.99 -10.31 -11.47
C PHE A 598 -15.25 -11.06 -11.06
N VAL A 599 -15.12 -12.37 -10.84
CA VAL A 599 -16.13 -13.21 -10.21
C VAL A 599 -15.66 -13.50 -8.78
N ILE A 600 -16.51 -13.19 -7.81
CA ILE A 600 -16.25 -13.37 -6.38
C ILE A 600 -17.29 -14.35 -5.86
N PHE A 601 -16.83 -15.48 -5.33
CA PHE A 601 -17.68 -16.52 -4.77
C PHE A 601 -17.27 -16.84 -3.34
N ASP A 602 -18.12 -16.51 -2.38
CA ASP A 602 -17.87 -16.72 -0.96
C ASP A 602 -18.72 -17.85 -0.42
N ARG A 603 -18.09 -18.72 0.38
CA ARG A 603 -18.76 -19.70 1.23
C ARG A 603 -18.49 -19.35 2.68
N VAL A 604 -19.54 -19.01 3.41
CA VAL A 604 -19.42 -18.68 4.84
C VAL A 604 -20.41 -19.49 5.66
N LYS A 605 -19.88 -20.31 6.56
CA LYS A 605 -20.67 -21.13 7.47
C LYS A 605 -20.50 -20.62 8.90
N SER A 606 -21.57 -20.08 9.48
CA SER A 606 -21.63 -19.76 10.91
C SER A 606 -22.15 -20.95 11.72
N ILE A 607 -21.85 -20.96 13.01
CA ILE A 607 -22.34 -22.00 13.94
C ILE A 607 -23.81 -21.80 14.34
N ASP A 608 -24.31 -20.56 14.32
CA ASP A 608 -25.73 -20.22 14.43
C ASP A 608 -26.18 -19.59 13.12
N LYS A 609 -27.30 -20.09 12.57
CA LYS A 609 -27.91 -19.56 11.35
C LYS A 609 -28.36 -18.10 11.49
N ASN A 610 -28.69 -17.68 12.71
CA ASN A 610 -29.24 -16.36 13.00
C ASN A 610 -28.16 -15.26 13.03
N PHE A 611 -26.87 -15.62 13.01
CA PHE A 611 -25.80 -14.64 12.87
C PHE A 611 -25.89 -13.97 11.50
N LYS A 612 -26.24 -12.68 11.50
CA LYS A 612 -26.37 -11.84 10.30
C LYS A 612 -25.02 -11.78 9.60
N LYS A 613 -24.96 -12.30 8.37
CA LYS A 613 -23.78 -12.25 7.50
C LYS A 613 -23.97 -11.14 6.46
N VAL A 614 -23.00 -10.23 6.39
CA VAL A 614 -23.02 -9.07 5.51
C VAL A 614 -21.75 -9.07 4.67
N TRP A 615 -21.92 -9.22 3.36
CA TRP A 615 -20.87 -8.95 2.38
C TRP A 615 -20.73 -7.43 2.22
N THR A 616 -19.54 -6.90 2.39
CA THR A 616 -19.26 -5.46 2.34
C THR A 616 -18.26 -5.15 1.23
N ILE A 617 -18.53 -4.08 0.48
CA ILE A 617 -17.53 -3.38 -0.34
C ILE A 617 -17.62 -1.87 -0.12
N HIS A 618 -16.52 -1.18 -0.40
CA HIS A 618 -16.44 0.27 -0.46
C HIS A 618 -16.17 0.73 -1.89
N THR A 619 -16.70 1.88 -2.27
CA THR A 619 -16.54 2.44 -3.63
C THR A 619 -16.23 3.94 -3.58
N VAL A 620 -15.54 4.44 -4.61
CA VAL A 620 -15.25 5.88 -4.75
C VAL A 620 -16.50 6.66 -5.16
N ASP A 621 -17.13 6.26 -6.27
CA ASP A 621 -18.37 6.86 -6.76
C ASP A 621 -19.62 6.13 -6.22
N GLU A 622 -20.78 6.79 -6.31
CA GLU A 622 -22.05 6.26 -5.79
C GLU A 622 -22.50 5.00 -6.55
N PRO A 623 -22.74 3.87 -5.85
CA PRO A 623 -23.42 2.72 -6.44
C PRO A 623 -24.93 3.01 -6.59
N LYS A 624 -25.44 2.94 -7.82
CA LYS A 624 -26.86 3.17 -8.15
C LYS A 624 -27.54 1.84 -8.47
N SER A 625 -28.62 1.52 -7.76
CA SER A 625 -29.50 0.40 -8.09
C SER A 625 -30.64 0.86 -9.01
N VAL A 626 -31.12 -0.05 -9.87
CA VAL A 626 -32.36 0.10 -10.66
C VAL A 626 -33.58 -0.50 -9.95
N SER A 627 -33.39 -1.22 -8.85
CA SER A 627 -34.48 -1.77 -8.05
C SER A 627 -35.23 -0.67 -7.29
N THR A 628 -36.50 -0.93 -6.98
CA THR A 628 -37.31 -0.02 -6.17
C THR A 628 -36.71 0.16 -4.77
N LEU A 629 -36.53 1.41 -4.35
CA LEU A 629 -36.12 1.79 -3.01
C LEU A 629 -37.14 1.27 -1.98
N SER A 630 -36.69 0.51 -0.99
CA SER A 630 -37.56 -0.01 0.09
C SER A 630 -37.50 0.81 1.37
N ASN A 631 -36.37 1.47 1.63
CA ASN A 631 -36.17 2.36 2.77
C ASN A 631 -35.03 3.35 2.48
N SER A 632 -35.02 4.50 3.14
CA SER A 632 -33.94 5.49 3.07
C SER A 632 -33.86 6.33 4.33
N ASP A 633 -32.65 6.79 4.65
CA ASP A 633 -32.34 7.68 5.76
C ASP A 633 -31.19 8.62 5.34
N LEU A 634 -30.69 9.49 6.22
CA LEU A 634 -29.54 10.36 5.93
C LEU A 634 -28.34 9.51 5.44
N GLY A 635 -27.89 9.80 4.23
CA GLY A 635 -26.82 9.09 3.54
C GLY A 635 -27.08 7.61 3.22
N MET A 636 -28.32 7.09 3.34
CA MET A 636 -28.62 5.65 3.21
C MET A 636 -29.79 5.35 2.27
N LYS A 637 -29.62 4.34 1.42
CA LYS A 637 -30.65 3.76 0.53
C LYS A 637 -30.66 2.24 0.66
N GLN A 638 -31.82 1.64 0.82
CA GLN A 638 -31.98 0.19 0.94
C GLN A 638 -32.91 -0.37 -0.14
N PHE A 639 -32.57 -1.57 -0.63
CA PHE A 639 -33.24 -2.27 -1.71
C PHE A 639 -33.47 -3.74 -1.34
N GLN A 640 -34.50 -4.33 -1.93
CA GLN A 640 -34.93 -5.72 -1.69
C GLN A 640 -34.71 -6.55 -2.95
N ASN A 641 -34.12 -7.74 -2.83
CA ASN A 641 -33.79 -8.65 -3.94
C ASN A 641 -33.03 -7.94 -5.08
N ASN A 642 -32.10 -7.04 -4.71
CA ASN A 642 -31.37 -6.25 -5.67
C ASN A 642 -30.32 -7.12 -6.37
N SER A 643 -30.36 -7.13 -7.71
CA SER A 643 -29.53 -8.01 -8.54
C SER A 643 -28.49 -7.26 -9.37
N ASN A 644 -28.66 -5.96 -9.63
CA ASN A 644 -27.72 -5.16 -10.41
C ASN A 644 -27.52 -3.76 -9.81
N VAL A 645 -26.27 -3.36 -9.72
CA VAL A 645 -25.83 -2.01 -9.36
C VAL A 645 -24.88 -1.49 -10.42
N LYS A 646 -25.01 -0.20 -10.78
CA LYS A 646 -24.12 0.52 -11.68
C LYS A 646 -23.44 1.66 -10.93
N ILE A 647 -22.13 1.77 -11.10
CA ILE A 647 -21.31 2.91 -10.69
C ILE A 647 -20.88 3.63 -11.97
N GLU A 648 -21.10 4.93 -12.04
CA GLU A 648 -20.86 5.74 -13.24
C GLU A 648 -19.70 6.70 -13.02
N HIS A 649 -18.61 6.53 -13.76
CA HIS A 649 -17.46 7.43 -13.75
C HIS A 649 -17.02 7.75 -15.19
N PRO A 650 -16.62 9.00 -15.52
CA PRO A 650 -16.30 9.41 -16.91
C PRO A 650 -15.24 8.57 -17.63
N LEU A 651 -14.39 7.84 -16.89
CA LEU A 651 -13.35 6.97 -17.45
C LEU A 651 -13.69 5.47 -17.39
N ASN A 652 -14.68 5.05 -16.59
CA ASN A 652 -14.99 3.64 -16.35
C ASN A 652 -16.38 3.49 -15.69
N ASN A 653 -17.32 2.85 -16.39
CA ASN A 653 -18.55 2.35 -15.77
C ASN A 653 -18.24 1.01 -15.09
N THR A 654 -18.71 0.83 -13.86
CA THR A 654 -18.63 -0.47 -13.17
C THR A 654 -20.02 -1.03 -12.98
N TYR A 655 -20.19 -2.31 -13.27
CA TYR A 655 -21.41 -3.05 -13.00
C TYR A 655 -21.12 -4.09 -11.92
N ILE A 656 -22.02 -4.24 -10.96
CA ILE A 656 -21.94 -5.23 -9.89
C ILE A 656 -23.24 -6.02 -9.92
N ASP A 657 -23.16 -7.27 -10.36
CA ASP A 657 -24.28 -8.19 -10.34
C ASP A 657 -24.22 -9.05 -9.10
N THR A 658 -25.34 -9.11 -8.37
CA THR A 658 -25.52 -9.96 -7.20
C THR A 658 -26.38 -11.15 -7.61
N LEU A 659 -25.72 -12.29 -7.79
CA LEU A 659 -26.34 -13.54 -8.22
C LEU A 659 -26.77 -14.40 -7.01
N LEU A 660 -25.99 -14.34 -5.92
CA LEU A 660 -26.34 -14.93 -4.62
C LEU A 660 -25.98 -13.95 -3.49
N PRO A 661 -26.79 -13.88 -2.42
CA PRO A 661 -28.11 -14.50 -2.28
C PRO A 661 -29.15 -13.88 -3.23
N LYS A 662 -29.98 -14.71 -3.88
CA LYS A 662 -31.09 -14.24 -4.73
C LYS A 662 -32.07 -13.36 -3.94
N GLU A 663 -32.41 -13.81 -2.74
CA GLU A 663 -33.22 -13.09 -1.78
C GLU A 663 -32.31 -12.33 -0.81
N ASN A 664 -31.97 -11.09 -1.19
CA ASN A 664 -31.07 -10.24 -0.42
C ASN A 664 -31.72 -8.94 0.05
N ILE A 665 -31.09 -8.34 1.06
CA ILE A 665 -31.23 -6.90 1.37
C ILE A 665 -29.90 -6.25 0.96
N THR A 666 -29.96 -5.27 0.07
CA THR A 666 -28.82 -4.42 -0.28
C THR A 666 -28.99 -3.06 0.39
N THR A 667 -27.99 -2.62 1.16
CA THR A 667 -27.93 -1.28 1.75
C THR A 667 -26.72 -0.54 1.19
N ILE A 668 -26.95 0.61 0.55
CA ILE A 668 -25.93 1.53 0.06
C ILE A 668 -25.91 2.73 1.00
N ARG A 669 -24.74 3.06 1.57
CA ARG A 669 -24.56 4.17 2.51
C ARG A 669 -23.31 4.97 2.19
N GLY A 670 -23.37 6.30 2.21
CA GLY A 670 -22.24 7.17 1.87
C GLY A 670 -22.65 8.56 1.42
N GLY A 671 -21.71 9.28 0.79
CA GLY A 671 -21.92 10.65 0.31
C GLY A 671 -21.91 11.72 1.41
N ASP A 672 -22.11 12.98 0.98
CA ASP A 672 -22.53 14.07 1.87
C ASP A 672 -24.05 14.20 1.78
N THR A 673 -24.74 14.21 2.91
CA THR A 673 -26.12 14.71 2.94
C THR A 673 -26.09 16.22 3.15
N ILE A 674 -26.62 16.98 2.18
CA ILE A 674 -26.78 18.43 2.31
C ILE A 674 -28.00 18.71 3.19
N LEU A 675 -27.77 19.22 4.40
CA LEU A 675 -28.83 19.61 5.34
C LEU A 675 -29.38 21.00 5.03
N ILE A 676 -28.49 21.93 4.68
CA ILE A 676 -28.80 23.34 4.43
C ILE A 676 -28.05 23.76 3.17
N SER A 677 -28.75 24.32 2.18
CA SER A 677 -28.14 25.03 1.05
C SER A 677 -28.93 26.31 0.77
N HIS A 678 -28.44 27.45 1.26
CA HIS A 678 -29.14 28.73 1.23
C HIS A 678 -28.23 29.87 0.74
N ASN A 679 -28.83 30.92 0.18
CA ASN A 679 -28.10 32.09 -0.34
C ASN A 679 -27.68 33.11 0.75
N ASN A 680 -28.01 32.86 2.01
CA ASN A 680 -27.56 33.60 3.19
C ASN A 680 -27.94 32.79 4.46
N VAL A 681 -27.60 33.30 5.65
CA VAL A 681 -27.85 32.62 6.94
C VAL A 681 -29.23 32.92 7.57
N LYS A 682 -30.04 33.83 7.00
CA LYS A 682 -31.38 34.14 7.53
C LYS A 682 -32.42 33.14 7.02
N GLY A 683 -33.36 32.76 7.89
CA GLY A 683 -34.48 31.89 7.51
C GLY A 683 -34.12 30.41 7.35
N ILE A 684 -32.97 29.98 7.87
CA ILE A 684 -32.64 28.56 8.01
C ILE A 684 -33.63 27.95 9.01
N ASN A 685 -34.47 27.02 8.53
CA ASN A 685 -35.38 26.25 9.38
C ASN A 685 -34.61 25.26 10.28
N PRO A 686 -35.17 24.85 11.42
CA PRO A 686 -34.56 23.81 12.24
C PRO A 686 -34.37 22.49 11.48
N VAL A 687 -33.24 21.82 11.73
CA VAL A 687 -32.89 20.54 11.10
C VAL A 687 -32.52 19.51 12.17
N THR A 688 -33.19 18.37 12.17
CA THR A 688 -32.89 17.22 13.04
C THR A 688 -31.98 16.22 12.32
N LEU A 689 -31.05 15.62 13.04
CA LEU A 689 -30.14 14.59 12.55
C LEU A 689 -30.52 13.19 13.06
N ASP A 690 -30.08 12.16 12.34
CA ASP A 690 -30.27 10.73 12.63
C ASP A 690 -29.57 10.28 13.92
N ILE A 691 -28.32 10.74 14.09
CA ILE A 691 -27.50 10.60 15.30
C ILE A 691 -26.81 11.94 15.60
N PRO A 692 -26.23 12.15 16.79
CA PRO A 692 -25.38 13.31 17.05
C PRO A 692 -24.16 13.31 16.11
N ARG A 693 -23.97 14.35 15.30
CA ARG A 693 -22.85 14.47 14.33
C ARG A 693 -22.21 15.85 14.31
N TRP A 694 -20.91 15.90 14.05
CA TRP A 694 -20.28 17.15 13.65
C TRP A 694 -20.73 17.53 12.22
N LEU A 695 -20.61 18.82 11.89
CA LEU A 695 -21.11 19.41 10.65
C LEU A 695 -19.94 19.95 9.81
N GLU A 696 -19.97 19.67 8.51
CA GLU A 696 -19.10 20.30 7.54
C GLU A 696 -19.80 21.55 6.98
N ILE A 697 -19.11 22.69 6.96
CA ILE A 697 -19.71 23.96 6.59
C ILE A 697 -18.87 24.66 5.54
N PHE A 698 -19.50 24.96 4.41
CA PHE A 698 -18.92 25.74 3.32
C PHE A 698 -19.64 27.08 3.18
N VAL A 699 -18.88 28.12 2.88
CA VAL A 699 -19.42 29.47 2.63
C VAL A 699 -18.80 30.09 1.37
N SER A 700 -19.56 30.96 0.70
CA SER A 700 -19.02 31.88 -0.31
C SER A 700 -19.61 33.27 -0.15
N GLY A 701 -18.89 34.28 -0.63
CA GLY A 701 -19.29 35.68 -0.55
C GLY A 701 -18.10 36.61 -0.82
N GLU A 702 -18.33 37.93 -0.61
CA GLU A 702 -17.32 38.96 -0.84
C GLU A 702 -16.23 38.97 0.25
N ASP A 703 -16.63 38.85 1.51
CA ASP A 703 -15.72 38.60 2.64
C ASP A 703 -16.32 37.51 3.54
N VAL A 704 -15.50 36.52 3.87
CA VAL A 704 -15.87 35.30 4.59
C VAL A 704 -14.88 35.00 5.72
N ASN A 705 -14.02 35.97 6.07
CA ASN A 705 -13.03 35.87 7.14
C ASN A 705 -13.65 36.28 8.48
N GLY A 706 -14.51 35.43 9.03
CA GLY A 706 -15.17 35.69 10.31
C GLY A 706 -15.65 34.41 10.99
N SER A 707 -16.83 34.45 11.59
CA SER A 707 -17.37 33.29 12.31
C SER A 707 -18.87 33.07 12.10
N LEU A 708 -19.27 31.80 12.19
CA LEU A 708 -20.67 31.39 12.33
C LEU A 708 -20.93 30.99 13.78
N THR A 709 -22.07 31.41 14.34
CA THR A 709 -22.58 30.88 15.60
C THR A 709 -23.75 29.94 15.30
N ILE A 710 -23.61 28.68 15.67
CA ILE A 710 -24.62 27.64 15.53
C ILE A 710 -25.29 27.45 16.89
N THR A 711 -26.60 27.24 16.90
CA THR A 711 -27.40 27.01 18.11
C THR A 711 -28.37 25.85 17.90
N GLY A 712 -28.66 25.09 18.95
CA GLY A 712 -29.55 23.92 18.90
C GLY A 712 -29.21 22.86 19.94
N LYS A 713 -29.53 21.60 19.65
CA LYS A 713 -29.36 20.47 20.57
C LYS A 713 -28.12 19.65 20.23
N THR A 714 -27.41 19.26 21.28
CA THR A 714 -26.29 18.30 21.25
C THR A 714 -26.63 17.12 22.17
N ASN A 715 -25.90 16.01 22.09
CA ASN A 715 -26.24 14.79 22.86
C ASN A 715 -26.45 15.04 24.37
N ASP A 716 -25.64 15.94 24.95
CA ASP A 716 -25.59 16.20 26.40
C ASP A 716 -26.19 17.57 26.81
N ASN A 717 -26.75 18.33 25.86
CA ASN A 717 -27.30 19.67 26.13
C ASN A 717 -28.36 20.08 25.10
N GLU A 718 -29.58 20.33 25.58
CA GLU A 718 -30.76 20.80 24.83
C GLU A 718 -30.65 22.25 24.31
N ASN A 719 -29.79 23.08 24.91
CA ASN A 719 -29.57 24.49 24.52
C ASN A 719 -28.06 24.76 24.39
N SER A 720 -27.46 24.20 23.36
CA SER A 720 -26.04 24.32 23.04
C SER A 720 -25.79 25.40 21.98
N HIS A 721 -24.59 26.01 22.02
CA HIS A 721 -24.10 26.91 20.99
C HIS A 721 -22.62 26.63 20.66
N GLU A 722 -22.17 26.91 19.44
CA GLU A 722 -20.75 26.85 19.04
C GLU A 722 -20.41 28.00 18.10
N VAL A 723 -19.22 28.58 18.26
CA VAL A 723 -18.65 29.58 17.35
C VAL A 723 -17.61 28.92 16.47
N VAL A 724 -17.93 28.77 15.18
CA VAL A 724 -17.07 28.17 14.15
C VAL A 724 -16.35 29.29 13.41
N ILE A 725 -15.01 29.26 13.39
CA ILE A 725 -14.17 30.34 12.85
C ILE A 725 -13.58 29.92 11.49
N PHE A 726 -13.78 30.75 10.47
CA PHE A 726 -13.22 30.54 9.13
C PHE A 726 -11.81 31.15 9.03
N ASN A 727 -10.80 30.38 9.43
CA ASN A 727 -9.38 30.78 9.44
C ASN A 727 -8.71 30.75 8.04
N GLY A 728 -9.47 30.96 6.96
CA GLY A 728 -8.96 30.92 5.58
C GLY A 728 -8.67 29.52 5.02
N HIS A 729 -9.05 28.43 5.71
CA HIS A 729 -9.02 27.07 5.17
C HIS A 729 -10.02 26.93 4.02
N LYS A 730 -9.65 26.17 2.98
CA LYS A 730 -10.45 25.99 1.77
C LYS A 730 -10.37 24.57 1.23
N GLN A 731 -11.52 24.03 0.84
CA GLN A 731 -11.61 22.87 -0.03
C GLN A 731 -11.43 23.32 -1.49
N ILE A 732 -10.56 22.62 -2.23
CA ILE A 732 -10.28 22.90 -3.64
C ILE A 732 -10.97 21.82 -4.46
N TYR A 733 -11.73 22.24 -5.49
CA TYR A 733 -12.46 21.33 -6.38
C TYR A 733 -11.84 21.24 -7.77
N TYR A 734 -11.23 22.33 -8.26
CA TYR A 734 -10.58 22.38 -9.56
C TYR A 734 -9.45 23.42 -9.56
N SER A 735 -8.37 23.21 -10.32
CA SER A 735 -7.36 24.24 -10.55
C SER A 735 -6.54 23.98 -11.81
N ASP A 736 -6.53 24.94 -12.73
CA ASP A 736 -5.72 24.90 -13.95
C ASP A 736 -5.30 26.33 -14.37
N LYS A 737 -4.87 26.49 -15.62
CA LYS A 737 -4.52 27.77 -16.25
C LYS A 737 -5.63 28.19 -17.20
N PRO A 738 -6.14 29.43 -17.11
CA PRO A 738 -7.17 29.87 -18.04
C PRO A 738 -6.56 30.08 -19.43
N THR A 739 -7.31 29.74 -20.46
CA THR A 739 -6.99 30.10 -21.85
C THR A 739 -7.23 31.59 -22.09
N GLN A 740 -8.28 32.15 -21.49
CA GLN A 740 -8.62 33.57 -21.60
C GLN A 740 -9.32 34.06 -20.33
N ILE A 741 -9.04 35.30 -19.92
CA ILE A 741 -9.88 36.06 -18.99
C ILE A 741 -10.35 37.33 -19.68
N THR A 742 -11.61 37.70 -19.47
CA THR A 742 -12.16 39.02 -19.78
C THR A 742 -12.84 39.57 -18.53
N LYS A 743 -13.46 40.76 -18.60
CA LYS A 743 -14.19 41.33 -17.45
C LYS A 743 -15.32 40.44 -16.91
N ASN A 744 -15.93 39.61 -17.78
CA ASN A 744 -17.19 38.90 -17.47
C ASN A 744 -17.08 37.36 -17.53
N LEU A 745 -16.00 36.83 -18.12
CA LEU A 745 -15.80 35.39 -18.29
C LEU A 745 -14.33 34.97 -18.13
N LEU A 746 -14.12 33.74 -17.66
CA LEU A 746 -12.86 32.99 -17.69
C LEU A 746 -13.09 31.72 -18.50
N ILE A 747 -12.29 31.48 -19.53
CA ILE A 747 -12.36 30.29 -20.40
C ILE A 747 -11.16 29.39 -20.11
N ASP A 748 -11.40 28.09 -19.98
CA ASP A 748 -10.37 27.05 -20.02
C ASP A 748 -10.77 25.98 -21.04
N ASN A 749 -10.08 25.95 -22.18
CA ASN A 749 -10.36 24.98 -23.25
C ASN A 749 -10.01 23.53 -22.89
N ASN A 750 -9.34 23.28 -21.75
CA ASN A 750 -9.07 21.93 -21.24
C ASN A 750 -10.18 21.43 -20.29
N ALA A 751 -11.07 22.33 -19.84
CA ALA A 751 -12.17 21.98 -18.96
C ALA A 751 -13.34 21.32 -19.71
N ALA A 752 -14.01 20.40 -19.00
CA ALA A 752 -15.19 19.68 -19.47
C ALA A 752 -16.20 19.54 -18.31
N TRP A 753 -16.66 20.69 -17.81
CA TRP A 753 -17.63 20.81 -16.72
C TRP A 753 -19.06 20.51 -17.17
N GLN A 754 -19.97 20.39 -16.20
CA GLN A 754 -21.41 20.45 -16.42
C GLN A 754 -21.90 21.89 -16.29
N ASP A 755 -22.93 22.27 -17.05
CA ASP A 755 -23.53 23.60 -16.95
C ASP A 755 -24.08 23.85 -15.54
N GLY A 756 -23.82 25.02 -14.96
CA GLY A 756 -24.19 25.39 -13.59
C GLY A 756 -23.44 24.67 -12.45
N GLN A 757 -22.56 23.70 -12.73
CA GLN A 757 -21.80 22.91 -11.74
C GLN A 757 -21.13 23.74 -10.63
N TRP A 758 -20.57 24.89 -11.01
CA TRP A 758 -19.81 25.79 -10.15
C TRP A 758 -20.58 27.03 -9.71
N GLN A 759 -21.90 27.08 -9.95
CA GLN A 759 -22.72 28.23 -9.56
C GLN A 759 -22.65 28.49 -8.04
N GLY A 760 -22.25 29.71 -7.70
CA GLY A 760 -22.07 30.18 -6.33
C GLY A 760 -20.83 29.64 -5.61
N TYR A 761 -19.89 28.98 -6.31
CA TYR A 761 -18.57 28.65 -5.76
C TYR A 761 -17.65 29.87 -5.76
N GLN A 762 -16.55 29.81 -5.01
CA GLN A 762 -15.52 30.87 -5.01
C GLN A 762 -14.41 30.54 -6.03
N LEU A 763 -13.98 31.54 -6.80
CA LEU A 763 -12.85 31.45 -7.72
C LEU A 763 -11.70 32.31 -7.20
N SER A 764 -10.56 31.68 -6.90
CA SER A 764 -9.26 32.35 -6.79
C SER A 764 -8.56 32.36 -8.15
N TYR A 765 -8.02 33.47 -8.61
CA TYR A 765 -7.19 33.52 -9.83
C TYR A 765 -6.06 34.54 -9.71
N ILE A 766 -4.98 34.34 -10.46
CA ILE A 766 -3.85 35.28 -10.53
C ILE A 766 -3.97 36.03 -11.85
N SER A 767 -4.08 37.36 -11.85
CA SER A 767 -4.04 38.20 -13.05
C SER A 767 -2.95 39.25 -12.86
N ASP A 768 -2.04 39.42 -13.83
CA ASP A 768 -0.90 40.33 -13.78
C ASP A 768 -0.09 40.24 -12.46
N ASN A 769 0.21 39.00 -12.05
CA ASN A 769 0.90 38.62 -10.80
C ASN A 769 0.19 39.00 -9.48
N LYS A 770 -1.06 39.48 -9.52
CA LYS A 770 -1.88 39.74 -8.33
C LYS A 770 -2.96 38.68 -8.17
N LYS A 771 -3.19 38.22 -6.94
CA LYS A 771 -4.28 37.29 -6.62
C LYS A 771 -5.59 38.05 -6.44
N TYR A 772 -6.62 37.61 -7.14
CA TYR A 772 -7.99 38.06 -7.04
C TYR A 772 -8.88 36.91 -6.59
N THR A 773 -10.01 37.23 -5.96
CA THR A 773 -11.03 36.27 -5.56
C THR A 773 -12.41 36.83 -5.93
N THR A 774 -13.31 35.99 -6.45
CA THR A 774 -14.66 36.39 -6.87
C THR A 774 -15.63 35.22 -6.75
N GLN A 775 -16.93 35.47 -6.80
CA GLN A 775 -17.96 34.40 -6.83
C GLN A 775 -18.29 34.05 -8.28
N ILE A 776 -18.41 32.75 -8.57
CA ILE A 776 -18.88 32.25 -9.86
C ILE A 776 -20.40 32.44 -9.90
N VAL A 777 -20.89 33.20 -10.88
CA VAL A 777 -22.32 33.48 -11.05
C VAL A 777 -23.01 32.31 -11.76
N ASP A 778 -22.34 31.72 -12.73
CA ASP A 778 -22.78 30.55 -13.49
C ASP A 778 -21.57 29.95 -14.24
N ASN A 779 -21.72 28.79 -14.89
CA ASN A 779 -20.73 28.27 -15.83
C ASN A 779 -21.37 27.44 -16.94
N SER A 780 -20.68 27.36 -18.09
CA SER A 780 -20.87 26.31 -19.08
C SER A 780 -19.77 25.24 -18.95
N SER A 781 -19.74 24.29 -19.88
CA SER A 781 -18.72 23.22 -19.97
C SER A 781 -17.25 23.68 -19.94
N ASN A 782 -16.92 24.89 -20.37
CA ASN A 782 -15.53 25.38 -20.41
C ASN A 782 -15.35 26.85 -19.97
N THR A 783 -16.43 27.52 -19.57
CA THR A 783 -16.44 28.95 -19.29
C THR A 783 -17.09 29.24 -17.94
N LEU A 784 -16.39 29.96 -17.06
CA LEU A 784 -16.94 30.49 -15.81
C LEU A 784 -17.41 31.93 -16.02
N PHE A 785 -18.63 32.25 -15.57
CA PHE A 785 -19.20 33.59 -15.62
C PHE A 785 -19.11 34.28 -14.26
N GLY A 786 -18.76 35.57 -14.24
CA GLY A 786 -18.53 36.31 -13.00
C GLY A 786 -17.90 37.68 -13.24
N LYS A 787 -17.48 38.36 -12.16
CA LYS A 787 -16.76 39.63 -12.24
C LYS A 787 -15.25 39.36 -12.13
N PHE A 788 -14.51 39.57 -13.21
CA PHE A 788 -13.06 39.35 -13.26
C PHE A 788 -12.27 40.59 -13.71
N ILE A 789 -10.96 40.57 -13.45
CA ILE A 789 -10.00 41.59 -13.89
C ILE A 789 -9.27 41.06 -15.13
N ASN A 790 -9.47 41.75 -16.25
CA ASN A 790 -8.77 41.48 -17.51
C ASN A 790 -7.25 41.67 -17.32
N GLY A 791 -6.46 40.74 -17.83
CA GLY A 791 -5.00 40.68 -17.66
C GLY A 791 -4.46 39.30 -18.03
N GLN A 792 -3.15 39.11 -17.99
CA GLN A 792 -2.56 37.79 -18.22
C GLN A 792 -2.67 36.95 -16.96
N SER A 793 -3.39 35.83 -17.07
CA SER A 793 -3.60 34.91 -15.97
C SER A 793 -2.92 33.57 -16.20
N TYR A 794 -2.21 33.10 -15.18
CA TYR A 794 -1.35 31.92 -15.25
C TYR A 794 -1.82 30.78 -14.33
N LYS A 795 -2.89 31.00 -13.55
CA LYS A 795 -3.55 30.00 -12.70
C LYS A 795 -4.90 30.51 -12.18
N TYR A 796 -5.89 29.62 -12.12
CA TYR A 796 -7.09 29.77 -11.30
C TYR A 796 -7.38 28.51 -10.46
N THR A 797 -8.25 28.64 -9.47
CA THR A 797 -8.66 27.61 -8.53
C THR A 797 -10.12 27.81 -8.15
N ILE A 798 -10.97 26.81 -8.38
CA ILE A 798 -12.35 26.75 -7.88
C ILE A 798 -12.31 26.11 -6.51
N GLU A 799 -12.81 26.83 -5.51
CA GLU A 799 -12.65 26.51 -4.09
C GLU A 799 -13.87 26.95 -3.27
N MET A 800 -14.02 26.37 -2.08
CA MET A 800 -14.93 26.87 -1.05
C MET A 800 -14.18 26.97 0.28
N PRO A 801 -14.19 28.13 0.95
CA PRO A 801 -13.92 28.24 2.38
C PRO A 801 -14.69 27.19 3.18
N ILE A 802 -13.98 26.48 4.06
CA ILE A 802 -14.49 25.35 4.84
C ILE A 802 -14.14 25.52 6.32
N ALA A 803 -15.04 25.10 7.20
CA ALA A 803 -14.77 24.85 8.61
C ALA A 803 -15.65 23.69 9.11
N ASN A 804 -15.17 22.95 10.11
CA ASN A 804 -15.96 21.91 10.78
C ASN A 804 -16.40 22.35 12.19
N THR A 805 -17.55 21.85 12.65
CA THR A 805 -17.90 21.93 14.09
C THR A 805 -17.12 20.90 14.88
N TYR A 806 -16.92 21.15 16.17
CA TYR A 806 -16.38 20.18 17.13
C TYR A 806 -17.47 19.61 18.04
N LYS A 807 -18.62 20.27 18.16
CA LYS A 807 -19.80 19.68 18.80
C LYS A 807 -20.52 18.75 17.84
N HIS A 808 -21.09 17.70 18.44
CA HIS A 808 -21.97 16.74 17.78
C HIS A 808 -23.44 17.16 17.98
N TRP A 809 -24.03 17.68 16.91
CA TRP A 809 -25.38 18.22 16.86
C TRP A 809 -26.41 17.12 16.59
N LYS A 810 -27.54 17.18 17.29
CA LYS A 810 -28.75 16.36 17.09
C LYS A 810 -29.87 17.19 16.46
N GLU A 811 -29.92 18.49 16.76
CA GLU A 811 -30.82 19.45 16.13
C GLU A 811 -30.07 20.78 15.94
N ILE A 812 -30.17 21.38 14.76
CA ILE A 812 -29.70 22.74 14.47
C ILE A 812 -30.93 23.63 14.49
N ASN A 813 -30.99 24.63 15.37
CA ASN A 813 -32.14 25.52 15.51
C ASN A 813 -31.94 26.84 14.75
N SER A 814 -30.72 27.39 14.78
CA SER A 814 -30.35 28.56 13.96
C SER A 814 -28.84 28.68 13.75
N ILE A 815 -28.46 29.35 12.67
CA ILE A 815 -27.09 29.74 12.35
C ILE A 815 -27.08 31.25 12.12
N THR A 816 -26.15 31.96 12.75
CA THR A 816 -25.93 33.40 12.53
C THR A 816 -24.47 33.65 12.15
N SER A 817 -24.19 34.72 11.41
CA SER A 817 -22.84 35.11 11.03
C SER A 817 -22.39 36.38 11.75
N LYS A 818 -21.08 36.47 12.02
CA LYS A 818 -20.43 37.66 12.55
C LYS A 818 -19.18 37.93 11.71
N ASP A 819 -19.03 39.19 11.29
CA ASP A 819 -17.89 39.67 10.50
C ASP A 819 -17.73 38.91 9.15
N MET A 820 -18.86 38.53 8.52
CA MET A 820 -18.91 37.82 7.23
C MET A 820 -20.09 38.29 6.36
N THR A 821 -19.85 38.44 5.06
CA THR A 821 -20.84 38.66 4.00
C THR A 821 -21.03 37.35 3.23
N ILE A 822 -22.11 36.63 3.49
CA ILE A 822 -22.35 35.27 2.96
C ILE A 822 -23.45 35.30 1.89
N ASN A 823 -23.07 34.90 0.67
CA ASN A 823 -23.94 34.77 -0.51
C ASN A 823 -24.34 33.31 -0.81
N LYS A 824 -23.67 32.33 -0.19
CA LYS A 824 -24.04 30.91 -0.20
C LYS A 824 -23.50 30.27 1.08
N ILE A 825 -24.35 29.53 1.79
CA ILE A 825 -23.95 28.61 2.86
C ILE A 825 -24.43 27.21 2.50
N ILE A 826 -23.53 26.23 2.68
CA ILE A 826 -23.83 24.80 2.61
C ILE A 826 -23.45 24.20 3.96
N VAL A 827 -24.37 23.49 4.59
CA VAL A 827 -24.09 22.63 5.75
C VAL A 827 -24.35 21.20 5.33
N SER A 828 -23.32 20.36 5.45
CA SER A 828 -23.32 18.96 5.06
C SER A 828 -22.97 18.05 6.24
N VAL A 829 -23.41 16.80 6.11
CA VAL A 829 -23.02 15.68 6.96
C VAL A 829 -22.34 14.62 6.09
N PRO A 830 -21.08 14.26 6.36
CA PRO A 830 -20.41 13.15 5.70
C PRO A 830 -20.88 11.79 6.25
N HIS A 831 -21.14 10.83 5.37
CA HIS A 831 -21.58 9.47 5.69
C HIS A 831 -20.60 8.36 5.25
N TYR A 832 -19.43 8.75 4.74
CA TYR A 832 -18.41 7.89 4.12
C TYR A 832 -18.02 6.66 4.91
N PHE A 833 -17.98 6.79 6.24
CA PHE A 833 -17.47 5.80 7.17
C PHE A 833 -18.51 5.49 8.25
N ASP A 834 -19.79 5.49 7.87
CA ASP A 834 -20.89 5.12 8.74
C ASP A 834 -21.10 3.60 8.73
N THR A 835 -21.21 2.97 9.91
CA THR A 835 -21.53 1.54 10.04
C THR A 835 -22.43 1.28 11.24
N GLU A 836 -23.23 0.22 11.14
CA GLU A 836 -24.03 -0.30 12.25
C GLU A 836 -23.20 -1.27 13.11
N ASP A 837 -23.50 -1.30 14.40
CA ASP A 837 -23.03 -2.34 15.33
C ASP A 837 -24.00 -3.53 15.41
N VAL A 838 -23.67 -4.53 16.24
CA VAL A 838 -24.46 -5.76 16.43
C VAL A 838 -25.91 -5.54 16.88
N SER A 839 -26.24 -4.38 17.46
CA SER A 839 -27.60 -4.01 17.84
C SER A 839 -28.37 -3.27 16.74
N GLY A 840 -27.73 -2.99 15.61
CA GLY A 840 -28.25 -2.10 14.55
C GLY A 840 -28.08 -0.61 14.86
N ARG A 841 -27.38 -0.24 15.94
CA ARG A 841 -27.09 1.17 16.26
C ARG A 841 -26.05 1.72 15.30
N LEU A 842 -26.37 2.86 14.68
CA LEU A 842 -25.51 3.54 13.73
C LEU A 842 -24.39 4.33 14.42
N HIS A 843 -23.18 4.21 13.87
CA HIS A 843 -22.00 4.98 14.27
C HIS A 843 -21.39 5.67 13.05
N SER A 844 -21.03 6.95 13.19
CA SER A 844 -20.18 7.64 12.21
C SER A 844 -18.73 7.65 12.63
N PHE A 845 -17.83 7.38 11.68
CA PHE A 845 -16.38 7.49 11.83
C PHE A 845 -15.79 8.53 10.85
N ALA A 846 -16.58 9.54 10.47
CA ALA A 846 -16.14 10.61 9.58
C ALA A 846 -15.08 11.52 10.24
N PRO A 847 -13.90 11.72 9.62
CA PRO A 847 -12.85 12.61 10.12
C PRO A 847 -13.08 14.07 9.68
N HIS A 848 -12.56 15.03 10.45
CA HIS A 848 -12.62 16.45 10.10
C HIS A 848 -11.83 16.76 8.81
N THR A 849 -12.50 17.35 7.84
CA THR A 849 -12.06 17.63 6.46
C THR A 849 -11.41 19.00 6.27
N ASP A 850 -11.52 19.91 7.25
CA ASP A 850 -11.07 21.31 7.15
C ASP A 850 -9.54 21.51 7.24
N TYR A 851 -8.77 20.42 7.32
CA TYR A 851 -7.29 20.40 7.44
C TYR A 851 -6.72 20.95 8.76
N LYS A 852 -7.57 21.43 9.68
CA LYS A 852 -7.13 22.20 10.86
C LYS A 852 -6.25 21.41 11.82
N ASP A 853 -6.62 20.17 12.14
CA ASP A 853 -5.93 19.39 13.18
C ASP A 853 -4.82 18.48 12.63
N ASN A 854 -5.00 17.89 11.45
CA ASN A 854 -4.20 16.74 11.00
C ASN A 854 -3.44 16.92 9.67
N MET A 855 -3.75 17.93 8.85
CA MET A 855 -3.46 17.91 7.42
C MET A 855 -4.26 16.86 6.61
N TYR A 856 -5.49 16.55 7.02
CA TYR A 856 -6.44 15.76 6.22
C TYR A 856 -7.40 16.65 5.44
N LYS A 857 -7.61 16.34 4.15
CA LYS A 857 -8.74 16.82 3.34
C LYS A 857 -9.52 15.61 2.88
N LYS A 858 -10.80 15.79 2.56
CA LYS A 858 -11.64 14.78 1.91
C LYS A 858 -10.91 14.20 0.67
N ASP A 859 -10.54 12.92 0.75
CA ASP A 859 -9.91 12.16 -0.32
C ASP A 859 -10.85 11.03 -0.77
N PRO A 860 -11.48 11.14 -1.96
CA PRO A 860 -12.41 10.13 -2.46
C PRO A 860 -11.81 8.72 -2.60
N ASN A 861 -10.48 8.61 -2.78
CA ASN A 861 -9.79 7.34 -2.95
C ASN A 861 -9.78 6.49 -1.66
N LEU A 862 -10.15 7.06 -0.51
CA LEU A 862 -10.36 6.34 0.75
C LEU A 862 -11.76 5.72 0.87
N GLY A 863 -12.51 5.62 -0.24
CA GLY A 863 -13.89 5.16 -0.28
C GLY A 863 -14.87 6.23 0.18
N GLN A 864 -15.95 6.45 -0.56
CA GLN A 864 -17.02 7.40 -0.22
C GLN A 864 -18.41 6.73 -0.11
N TRP A 865 -18.50 5.46 -0.44
CA TRP A 865 -19.73 4.69 -0.31
C TRP A 865 -19.41 3.29 0.17
N THR A 866 -20.37 2.69 0.86
CA THR A 866 -20.35 1.30 1.30
C THR A 866 -21.59 0.63 0.75
N MET A 867 -21.42 -0.49 0.05
CA MET A 867 -22.51 -1.39 -0.35
C MET A 867 -22.43 -2.65 0.52
N ASN A 868 -23.50 -2.90 1.26
CA ASN A 868 -23.68 -4.07 2.12
C ASN A 868 -24.76 -4.97 1.51
N VAL A 869 -24.47 -6.26 1.33
CA VAL A 869 -25.42 -7.28 0.87
C VAL A 869 -25.56 -8.35 1.93
N GLN A 870 -26.78 -8.74 2.29
CA GLN A 870 -27.06 -9.85 3.20
C GLN A 870 -28.23 -10.70 2.71
N ALA A 871 -28.27 -11.99 3.08
CA ALA A 871 -29.44 -12.82 2.87
C ALA A 871 -30.66 -12.30 3.66
N LYS A 872 -31.87 -12.54 3.14
CA LYS A 872 -33.12 -12.34 3.89
C LYS A 872 -33.38 -13.47 4.88
N THR A 873 -33.18 -14.71 4.42
CA THR A 873 -33.43 -15.93 5.18
C THR A 873 -32.13 -16.37 5.86
N PRO A 874 -32.07 -16.49 7.19
CA PRO A 874 -30.84 -16.87 7.89
C PRO A 874 -30.52 -18.36 7.72
N ASN A 875 -29.31 -18.68 7.25
CA ASN A 875 -28.81 -20.05 7.07
C ASN A 875 -27.51 -20.28 7.85
N LEU A 876 -27.13 -21.54 8.11
CA LEU A 876 -25.79 -21.85 8.64
C LEU A 876 -24.73 -21.47 7.59
N LEU A 877 -24.81 -22.10 6.42
CA LEU A 877 -24.01 -21.79 5.23
C LEU A 877 -24.79 -20.82 4.34
N ASP A 878 -24.21 -19.64 4.12
CA ASP A 878 -24.64 -18.72 3.06
C ASP A 878 -23.57 -18.68 1.96
N ASN A 879 -24.04 -18.56 0.71
CA ASN A 879 -23.19 -18.36 -0.46
C ASN A 879 -23.41 -16.94 -0.99
N PHE A 880 -22.33 -16.21 -1.27
CA PHE A 880 -22.39 -14.92 -1.96
C PHE A 880 -21.72 -15.07 -3.32
N ALA A 881 -22.35 -14.56 -4.37
CA ALA A 881 -21.85 -14.64 -5.73
C ALA A 881 -22.02 -13.29 -6.42
N HIS A 882 -20.90 -12.63 -6.69
CA HIS A 882 -20.86 -11.30 -7.29
C HIS A 882 -20.02 -11.29 -8.56
N VAL A 883 -20.52 -10.64 -9.61
CA VAL A 883 -19.75 -10.38 -10.83
C VAL A 883 -19.53 -8.88 -10.94
N ILE A 884 -18.27 -8.46 -10.92
CA ILE A 884 -17.84 -7.07 -11.01
C ILE A 884 -17.21 -6.85 -12.39
N LEU A 885 -17.80 -5.97 -13.18
CA LEU A 885 -17.43 -5.74 -14.58
C LEU A 885 -17.06 -4.29 -14.77
N LEU A 886 -15.81 -4.04 -15.16
CA LEU A 886 -15.27 -2.72 -15.41
C LEU A 886 -15.32 -2.47 -16.91
N LYS A 887 -15.96 -1.40 -17.39
CA LYS A 887 -16.11 -1.15 -18.83
C LYS A 887 -15.89 0.33 -19.12
N ASN A 888 -15.22 0.64 -20.24
CA ASN A 888 -15.21 2.00 -20.76
C ASN A 888 -16.67 2.46 -20.98
N PRO A 889 -17.06 3.73 -20.74
CA PRO A 889 -18.48 4.10 -20.67
C PRO A 889 -19.36 3.77 -21.88
N ASN A 890 -18.75 3.66 -23.07
CA ASN A 890 -19.42 3.34 -24.35
C ASN A 890 -19.42 1.84 -24.69
N VAL A 891 -18.83 0.98 -23.85
CA VAL A 891 -18.78 -0.48 -24.06
C VAL A 891 -19.97 -1.11 -23.35
N GLN A 892 -20.73 -1.93 -24.07
CA GLN A 892 -21.87 -2.64 -23.51
C GLN A 892 -21.42 -3.62 -22.41
N LYS A 893 -22.20 -3.69 -21.35
CA LYS A 893 -22.04 -4.70 -20.29
C LYS A 893 -22.34 -6.09 -20.88
N PRO A 894 -21.48 -7.12 -20.68
CA PRO A 894 -21.79 -8.49 -21.08
C PRO A 894 -22.93 -9.05 -20.22
N ASN A 895 -23.59 -10.09 -20.71
CA ASN A 895 -24.65 -10.79 -19.99
C ASN A 895 -24.07 -11.60 -18.84
N THR A 896 -24.79 -11.64 -17.73
CA THR A 896 -24.40 -12.38 -16.52
C THR A 896 -25.57 -13.20 -16.00
N GLY A 897 -25.32 -14.40 -15.47
CA GLY A 897 -26.38 -15.26 -14.97
C GLY A 897 -25.90 -16.32 -13.98
N LEU A 898 -26.86 -16.91 -13.26
CA LEU A 898 -26.63 -18.02 -12.35
C LEU A 898 -27.31 -19.28 -12.88
N ILE A 899 -26.57 -20.37 -12.87
CA ILE A 899 -27.00 -21.74 -13.15
C ILE A 899 -26.84 -22.55 -11.87
N GLU A 900 -27.78 -23.46 -11.60
CA GLU A 900 -27.74 -24.31 -10.42
C GLU A 900 -27.75 -25.79 -10.79
N SER A 901 -26.88 -26.55 -10.12
CA SER A 901 -26.91 -28.01 -10.10
C SER A 901 -27.15 -28.50 -8.67
N SER A 902 -27.09 -29.82 -8.44
CA SER A 902 -27.22 -30.42 -7.12
C SER A 902 -26.13 -29.94 -6.14
N ASN A 903 -24.86 -29.91 -6.59
CA ASN A 903 -23.69 -29.65 -5.74
C ASN A 903 -22.86 -28.41 -6.15
N ALA A 904 -23.14 -27.78 -7.29
CA ALA A 904 -22.39 -26.62 -7.78
C ALA A 904 -23.29 -25.46 -8.27
N PHE A 905 -22.75 -24.24 -8.20
CA PHE A 905 -23.26 -23.05 -8.87
C PHE A 905 -22.43 -22.75 -10.12
N GLY A 906 -23.08 -22.47 -11.24
CA GLY A 906 -22.46 -21.96 -12.45
C GLY A 906 -22.69 -20.46 -12.59
N ILE A 907 -21.64 -19.67 -12.78
CA ILE A 907 -21.70 -18.23 -13.03
C ILE A 907 -21.37 -18.01 -14.50
N VAL A 908 -22.35 -17.52 -15.26
CA VAL A 908 -22.21 -17.20 -16.68
C VAL A 908 -21.75 -15.75 -16.84
N VAL A 909 -20.79 -15.51 -17.74
CA VAL A 909 -20.40 -14.20 -18.25
C VAL A 909 -20.27 -14.31 -19.77
N ASP A 910 -21.26 -13.80 -20.52
CA ASP A 910 -21.49 -14.07 -21.95
C ASP A 910 -21.33 -15.56 -22.32
N ASN A 911 -20.19 -15.92 -22.91
CA ASN A 911 -19.86 -17.26 -23.39
C ASN A 911 -18.94 -18.05 -22.45
N TYR A 912 -18.64 -17.52 -21.26
CA TYR A 912 -17.80 -18.14 -20.24
C TYR A 912 -18.66 -18.64 -19.07
N LEU A 913 -18.40 -19.85 -18.60
CA LEU A 913 -19.07 -20.46 -17.44
C LEU A 913 -18.03 -20.82 -16.36
N ALA A 914 -18.07 -20.14 -15.22
CA ALA A 914 -17.26 -20.50 -14.05
C ALA A 914 -18.09 -21.31 -13.05
N VAL A 915 -17.66 -22.53 -12.71
CA VAL A 915 -18.40 -23.46 -11.85
C VAL A 915 -17.73 -23.61 -10.48
N PHE A 916 -18.50 -23.38 -9.42
CA PHE A 916 -18.06 -23.35 -8.02
C PHE A 916 -18.85 -24.36 -7.18
N SER A 917 -18.18 -25.08 -6.27
CA SER A 917 -18.86 -25.96 -5.31
C SER A 917 -19.75 -25.16 -4.34
N LYS A 918 -20.93 -25.69 -4.02
CA LYS A 918 -21.93 -25.08 -3.11
C LYS A 918 -21.45 -25.02 -1.65
N ASP A 919 -20.47 -25.84 -1.29
CA ASP A 919 -19.81 -25.89 0.01
C ASP A 919 -18.29 -26.13 -0.20
N ASN A 920 -17.54 -26.35 0.89
CA ASN A 920 -16.09 -26.56 0.81
C ASN A 920 -15.68 -27.97 0.31
N THR A 921 -16.63 -28.88 0.04
CA THR A 921 -16.33 -30.21 -0.50
C THR A 921 -15.83 -30.15 -1.95
N LYS A 922 -14.97 -31.11 -2.31
CA LYS A 922 -14.42 -31.18 -3.66
C LYS A 922 -15.40 -31.83 -4.62
N ILE A 923 -15.49 -31.30 -5.84
CA ILE A 923 -16.37 -31.83 -6.88
C ILE A 923 -15.79 -33.15 -7.42
N GLU A 924 -16.37 -34.27 -7.04
CA GLU A 924 -16.07 -35.60 -7.61
C GLU A 924 -16.89 -35.89 -8.87
N ASN A 925 -18.12 -35.37 -8.91
CA ASN A 925 -19.05 -35.51 -10.02
C ASN A 925 -19.86 -34.21 -10.18
N LEU A 926 -20.24 -33.88 -11.41
CA LEU A 926 -21.01 -32.70 -11.76
C LEU A 926 -21.94 -33.04 -12.93
N THR A 927 -23.18 -32.60 -12.86
CA THR A 927 -24.08 -32.51 -14.03
C THR A 927 -24.67 -31.11 -14.05
N MET A 928 -24.47 -30.37 -15.15
CA MET A 928 -24.88 -28.97 -15.26
C MET A 928 -25.38 -28.67 -16.66
N ASP A 929 -26.59 -28.11 -16.73
CA ASP A 929 -27.23 -27.66 -17.97
C ASP A 929 -27.02 -26.16 -18.18
N PHE A 930 -26.57 -25.77 -19.37
CA PHE A 930 -26.31 -24.39 -19.75
C PHE A 930 -26.68 -24.13 -21.22
N ASN A 931 -26.56 -22.87 -21.65
CA ASN A 931 -26.92 -22.46 -23.00
C ASN A 931 -25.81 -22.79 -24.02
N GLU A 932 -26.20 -23.19 -25.23
CA GLU A 932 -25.27 -23.54 -26.33
C GLU A 932 -24.27 -22.44 -26.74
N ALA A 933 -24.52 -21.17 -26.39
CA ALA A 933 -23.59 -20.06 -26.63
C ALA A 933 -22.36 -20.07 -25.71
N THR A 934 -22.33 -20.93 -24.69
CA THR A 934 -21.17 -21.12 -23.80
C THR A 934 -20.05 -21.82 -24.56
N LYS A 935 -18.88 -21.18 -24.68
CA LYS A 935 -17.69 -21.70 -25.35
C LYS A 935 -16.62 -22.21 -24.39
N GLU A 936 -16.51 -21.59 -23.21
CA GLU A 936 -15.48 -21.94 -22.23
C GLU A 936 -16.13 -22.28 -20.88
N VAL A 937 -15.69 -23.38 -20.27
CA VAL A 937 -16.13 -23.79 -18.93
C VAL A 937 -14.90 -23.94 -18.02
N LEU A 938 -14.82 -23.14 -16.95
CA LEU A 938 -13.81 -23.28 -15.90
C LEU A 938 -14.45 -23.87 -14.65
N ILE A 939 -14.06 -25.10 -14.30
CA ILE A 939 -14.58 -25.83 -13.16
C ILE A 939 -13.57 -25.73 -12.02
N THR A 940 -13.99 -25.19 -10.88
CA THR A 940 -13.15 -25.00 -9.69
C THR A 940 -13.45 -26.03 -8.60
N ASN A 941 -12.63 -26.01 -7.54
CA ASN A 941 -12.76 -26.88 -6.36
C ASN A 941 -12.85 -28.39 -6.66
N LEU A 942 -12.19 -28.86 -7.72
CA LEU A 942 -12.00 -30.28 -8.01
C LEU A 942 -10.94 -30.89 -7.08
N ILE A 943 -10.84 -32.22 -7.07
CA ILE A 943 -9.71 -32.92 -6.45
C ILE A 943 -8.44 -32.60 -7.26
N PRO A 944 -7.36 -32.08 -6.65
CA PRO A 944 -6.15 -31.72 -7.37
C PRO A 944 -5.45 -32.92 -8.03
N ASN A 945 -4.90 -32.72 -9.22
CA ASN A 945 -4.18 -33.74 -10.01
C ASN A 945 -4.97 -35.02 -10.36
N ALA A 946 -6.28 -35.07 -10.15
CA ALA A 946 -7.12 -36.23 -10.44
C ALA A 946 -7.50 -36.32 -11.93
N GLN A 947 -7.78 -37.53 -12.40
CA GLN A 947 -8.31 -37.78 -13.74
C GLN A 947 -9.83 -37.74 -13.72
N TYR A 948 -10.40 -36.88 -14.55
CA TYR A 948 -11.84 -36.74 -14.74
C TYR A 948 -12.21 -37.17 -16.14
N ASN A 949 -13.34 -37.86 -16.24
CA ASN A 949 -14.05 -38.07 -17.50
C ASN A 949 -15.07 -36.95 -17.68
N PHE A 950 -15.20 -36.42 -18.89
CA PHE A 950 -16.22 -35.44 -19.22
C PHE A 950 -16.96 -35.79 -20.51
N LYS A 951 -18.21 -35.34 -20.61
CA LYS A 951 -19.05 -35.45 -21.80
C LYS A 951 -19.98 -34.26 -21.90
N PHE A 952 -20.03 -33.65 -23.08
CA PHE A 952 -21.12 -32.75 -23.47
C PHE A 952 -22.23 -33.54 -24.18
N LYS A 953 -23.48 -33.15 -23.93
CA LYS A 953 -24.66 -33.60 -24.66
C LYS A 953 -25.47 -32.38 -25.06
N GLN A 954 -25.75 -32.20 -26.35
CA GLN A 954 -26.63 -31.14 -26.83
C GLN A 954 -28.05 -31.67 -26.99
N GLU A 955 -29.02 -30.92 -26.48
CA GLU A 955 -30.45 -31.11 -26.70
C GLU A 955 -31.07 -29.74 -27.01
N GLU A 956 -31.49 -29.53 -28.26
CA GLU A 956 -31.91 -28.22 -28.77
C GLU A 956 -30.85 -27.14 -28.47
N ALA A 957 -31.24 -26.00 -27.90
CA ALA A 957 -30.35 -24.89 -27.52
C ALA A 957 -29.69 -25.05 -26.13
N ARG A 958 -29.68 -26.26 -25.56
CA ARG A 958 -29.08 -26.58 -24.26
C ARG A 958 -27.94 -27.57 -24.40
N LEU A 959 -26.90 -27.34 -23.60
CA LEU A 959 -25.78 -28.24 -23.40
C LEU A 959 -25.79 -28.75 -21.96
N THR A 960 -25.72 -30.06 -21.79
CA THR A 960 -25.46 -30.72 -20.52
C THR A 960 -23.99 -31.14 -20.46
N LEU A 961 -23.24 -30.60 -19.51
CA LEU A 961 -21.95 -31.17 -19.10
C LEU A 961 -22.20 -32.26 -18.06
N SER A 962 -21.63 -33.45 -18.27
CA SER A 962 -21.42 -34.47 -17.25
C SER A 962 -19.91 -34.61 -17.01
N LEU A 963 -19.48 -34.56 -15.75
CA LEU A 963 -18.08 -34.73 -15.32
C LEU A 963 -18.05 -35.75 -14.16
N ASN A 964 -17.11 -36.68 -14.14
CA ASN A 964 -16.91 -37.61 -13.03
C ASN A 964 -15.45 -38.05 -12.86
N ILE A 965 -15.03 -38.26 -11.62
CA ILE A 965 -13.79 -38.99 -11.32
C ILE A 965 -14.01 -40.48 -11.65
N ASN A 966 -13.12 -41.07 -12.47
CA ASN A 966 -13.10 -42.48 -12.88
C ASN A 966 -14.40 -43.10 -13.47
N ASN A 967 -14.49 -43.23 -14.80
CA ASN A 967 -15.18 -44.34 -15.49
C ASN A 967 -14.64 -44.48 -16.92
N ASN A 968 -14.76 -45.66 -17.54
CA ASN A 968 -14.14 -45.96 -18.85
C ASN A 968 -14.88 -45.30 -20.04
N SER A 969 -14.87 -43.98 -20.14
CA SER A 969 -15.54 -43.21 -21.19
C SER A 969 -14.58 -42.40 -22.08
N SER A 970 -15.10 -41.87 -23.19
CA SER A 970 -14.38 -40.99 -24.10
C SER A 970 -14.31 -39.56 -23.55
N GLY A 971 -13.10 -39.02 -23.39
CA GLY A 971 -12.86 -37.65 -22.89
C GLY A 971 -12.22 -37.65 -21.50
N ASN A 972 -10.90 -37.89 -21.42
CA ASN A 972 -10.14 -37.84 -20.17
C ASN A 972 -9.39 -36.51 -20.07
N ILE A 973 -9.51 -35.83 -18.93
CA ILE A 973 -8.77 -34.61 -18.61
C ILE A 973 -8.28 -34.65 -17.16
N LYS A 974 -7.07 -34.15 -16.93
CA LYS A 974 -6.48 -34.07 -15.59
C LYS A 974 -6.74 -32.69 -15.00
N SER A 975 -7.21 -32.63 -13.75
CA SER A 975 -7.28 -31.37 -13.02
C SER A 975 -5.88 -30.83 -12.68
N SER A 976 -5.77 -29.51 -12.55
CA SER A 976 -4.53 -28.84 -12.15
C SER A 976 -4.12 -29.20 -10.71
N SER A 977 -2.92 -28.79 -10.32
CA SER A 977 -2.45 -28.89 -8.93
C SER A 977 -3.25 -28.04 -7.93
N MET A 978 -4.10 -27.12 -8.41
CA MET A 978 -5.02 -26.32 -7.61
C MET A 978 -6.47 -26.84 -7.65
N GLY A 979 -6.73 -27.91 -8.43
CA GLY A 979 -8.08 -28.48 -8.59
C GLY A 979 -8.96 -27.67 -9.54
N LEU A 980 -8.42 -27.29 -10.70
CA LEU A 980 -9.17 -26.66 -11.79
C LEU A 980 -9.15 -27.52 -13.06
N ILE A 981 -10.22 -27.43 -13.86
CA ILE A 981 -10.28 -27.89 -15.25
C ILE A 981 -10.86 -26.74 -16.07
N LYS A 982 -10.19 -26.38 -17.18
CA LYS A 982 -10.80 -25.56 -18.24
C LYS A 982 -11.15 -26.47 -19.42
N LEU A 983 -12.38 -26.35 -19.93
CA LEU A 983 -12.86 -27.03 -21.13
C LEU A 983 -13.20 -25.96 -22.19
N ASN A 984 -12.79 -26.20 -23.43
CA ASN A 984 -13.40 -25.59 -24.60
C ASN A 984 -14.57 -26.50 -25.03
N VAL A 985 -15.73 -25.92 -25.34
CA VAL A 985 -16.93 -26.64 -25.76
C VAL A 985 -16.89 -27.00 -27.25
N GLU A 986 -16.03 -26.32 -28.03
CA GLU A 986 -15.85 -26.55 -29.48
C GLU A 986 -14.75 -27.59 -29.81
N GLU A 987 -14.00 -28.07 -28.81
CA GLU A 987 -12.92 -29.08 -28.92
C GLU A 987 -13.33 -30.47 -28.40
#